data_AF-A0A3B3U052-F1
#
_entry.id   AF-A0A3B3U052-F1
#
_cell.length_a   1.000
_cell.length_b   1.000
_cell.length_c   1.000
_cell.angle_alpha   90.00
_cell.angle_beta   90.00
_cell.angle_gamma   90.00
#
_symmetry.space_group_name_H-M   'P 1'
#
loop_
_entity.id
_entity.type
_entity.pdbx_description
1 polymer ?
#
loop_
_entity_poly.entity_id
_entity_poly.type
_entity_poly.pdbx_seq_one_letter_code
_entity_poly.pdbx_strand_id
1 'polypeptide(L)'
;MLLLRSAASALLRTTTEISSLRPLFTARFVRLSLHHPPGRRQFSASVSLCNKKQRSLWLQLKEGQTMGDGNFEEILAPLRQAVKEQGDLVRKMKQEGAPDVDVTKAVAELKARKRTLEAKELSLQPKDDIVDRTKMEDTLKRRFFYDQAFAIYGGVSGLYDFGPVGCALKNNILQVWRQHFIQEEQILEIDCTMLTPEPVLKTSGHVEKFADYMVKDVKNGECFRADHLLKAHLQKLMSDKKCAAEKKAEMDSVITQLDNYSQQELTDLFVKYNVKSPTTGNELTAPISFNLMFQTSIGPGGNMPGYLRPETAQGIFLNFKRLLEFNQGKLPFAAAQIGNSFRNEISPRSGLIRVREFTMAEIEHFVDPNEKIHPKFSSVADLDIMLYSSKAQTSGQSAHIMRLGDAVEQGVINNSVLGYFIGRIYLYLTKVGVAKDKLRFRQHMDNEMAHYACDCWDAETKTSYGWIEIVGCADRSCYDLKCHARATKVPLVAEKPLKEPKTVNVVQFEPNKGAIGKAYKKDAKLAMEYLAVCDECFIAEQEQLLNDNGEFTIETEGKTFTLTKDMVGVKRFQKTLHVEEVVPSVIEPSFGIGRIMYTIFEHTFHIREGDEQRTYFSFPATVAPYKCSVLPLSQNQEFMPFVKELSEAMTKNGVSHKVDDSSGSIGRRYARTDEIGVAFGITIDFDTVNKTPHTATLRDRDSMRQIRAEVDKLPVIVRDLANGTLTWAEVESEYPIFEGQETSKKDTIEE
;
A
#
# COMPACT_ATOMS: atom_id res chain seq x y z
N MET A 1 -35.30 30.84 -27.79
CA MET A 1 -35.15 31.91 -28.82
C MET A 1 -33.70 31.87 -29.29
N LEU A 2 -33.37 31.72 -30.58
CA LEU A 2 -33.60 32.64 -31.74
C LEU A 2 -32.76 33.92 -31.56
N LEU A 3 -31.89 34.41 -32.47
CA LEU A 3 -31.38 34.04 -33.82
C LEU A 3 -29.92 34.61 -33.94
N LEU A 4 -29.06 34.48 -34.98
CA LEU A 4 -29.04 33.95 -36.36
C LEU A 4 -28.01 32.76 -36.46
N ARG A 5 -27.57 32.09 -37.56
CA ARG A 5 -27.41 32.24 -39.05
C ARG A 5 -26.22 33.11 -39.52
N SER A 6 -25.45 32.81 -40.60
CA SER A 6 -25.43 31.76 -41.66
C SER A 6 -23.98 31.68 -42.25
N ALA A 7 -23.45 30.67 -42.98
CA ALA A 7 -23.95 29.57 -43.85
C ALA A 7 -24.20 29.92 -45.35
N ALA A 8 -23.19 29.70 -46.21
CA ALA A 8 -23.16 29.61 -47.69
C ALA A 8 -21.68 29.40 -48.14
N SER A 9 -21.24 28.82 -49.27
CA SER A 9 -21.73 27.88 -50.32
C SER A 9 -20.45 27.27 -50.97
N ALA A 10 -20.33 26.03 -51.47
CA ALA A 10 -21.16 25.17 -52.35
C ALA A 10 -21.13 25.58 -53.84
N LEU A 11 -21.18 24.56 -54.74
CA LEU A 11 -21.08 24.59 -56.23
C LEU A 11 -19.65 24.69 -56.81
N LEU A 12 -19.17 23.89 -57.78
CA LEU A 12 -19.69 22.77 -58.63
C LEU A 12 -18.58 21.67 -58.79
N ARG A 13 -18.65 20.53 -59.55
CA ARG A 13 -19.65 19.88 -60.45
C ARG A 13 -19.38 18.35 -60.62
N THR A 14 -20.32 17.69 -61.31
CA THR A 14 -20.32 16.44 -62.13
C THR A 14 -18.99 15.84 -62.64
N THR A 15 -18.80 14.53 -62.92
CA THR A 15 -19.64 13.27 -62.91
C THR A 15 -18.67 12.04 -62.93
N THR A 16 -18.98 10.74 -63.13
CA THR A 16 -20.11 9.98 -63.74
C THR A 16 -20.17 8.53 -63.20
N GLU A 17 -21.16 7.72 -63.61
CA GLU A 17 -21.38 6.32 -63.22
C GLU A 17 -20.73 5.29 -64.18
N ILE A 18 -20.59 4.02 -63.74
CA ILE A 18 -21.19 2.81 -64.38
C ILE A 18 -20.95 1.55 -63.51
N SER A 19 -21.69 0.47 -63.79
CA SER A 19 -22.07 -0.58 -62.83
C SER A 19 -21.42 -1.97 -63.01
N SER A 20 -21.21 -2.64 -61.87
CA SER A 20 -21.41 -4.08 -61.58
C SER A 20 -21.11 -5.20 -62.60
N LEU A 21 -20.51 -6.30 -62.10
CA LEU A 21 -20.91 -7.68 -62.45
C LEU A 21 -20.43 -8.70 -61.38
N ARG A 22 -21.15 -9.82 -61.24
CA ARG A 22 -20.77 -11.04 -60.47
C ARG A 22 -20.58 -12.20 -61.45
N PRO A 23 -19.78 -13.24 -61.10
CA PRO A 23 -20.35 -14.46 -60.50
C PRO A 23 -19.53 -14.95 -59.29
N LEU A 24 -20.06 -15.60 -58.24
CA LEU A 24 -20.72 -16.93 -58.16
C LEU A 24 -19.86 -18.10 -58.69
N PHE A 25 -19.36 -18.96 -57.79
CA PHE A 25 -19.65 -20.41 -57.77
C PHE A 25 -19.12 -21.10 -56.49
N THR A 26 -19.70 -22.25 -56.15
CA THR A 26 -19.32 -23.12 -55.01
C THR A 26 -19.27 -24.58 -55.44
N ALA A 27 -18.26 -25.36 -55.00
CA ALA A 27 -18.25 -26.83 -55.05
C ALA A 27 -17.14 -27.45 -54.16
N ARG A 28 -17.15 -28.79 -54.00
CA ARG A 28 -16.28 -29.63 -53.15
C ARG A 28 -15.50 -30.68 -54.01
N PHE A 29 -14.75 -31.56 -53.32
CA PHE A 29 -14.20 -32.89 -53.72
C PHE A 29 -12.77 -32.92 -54.35
N VAL A 30 -11.87 -33.89 -54.07
CA VAL A 30 -11.72 -34.82 -52.91
C VAL A 30 -10.34 -35.55 -52.88
N ARG A 31 -9.94 -36.06 -51.70
CA ARG A 31 -8.90 -37.09 -51.33
C ARG A 31 -7.71 -37.43 -52.26
N LEU A 32 -6.53 -37.50 -51.63
CA LEU A 32 -5.73 -38.73 -51.39
C LEU A 32 -4.63 -38.38 -50.34
N SER A 33 -4.38 -39.02 -49.19
CA SER A 33 -4.70 -40.33 -48.55
C SER A 33 -3.63 -41.44 -48.62
N LEU A 34 -2.54 -41.26 -47.86
CA LEU A 34 -1.67 -42.29 -47.26
C LEU A 34 -1.11 -41.73 -45.93
N HIS A 35 -0.86 -42.46 -44.84
CA HIS A 35 -1.46 -43.70 -44.32
C HIS A 35 -1.25 -43.70 -42.76
N HIS A 36 -1.97 -44.55 -42.02
CA HIS A 36 -2.02 -44.61 -40.54
C HIS A 36 -1.47 -45.99 -40.07
N PRO A 37 -1.59 -46.51 -38.81
CA PRO A 37 -1.96 -45.95 -37.47
C PRO A 37 -1.00 -46.47 -36.33
N PRO A 38 -1.42 -47.01 -35.14
CA PRO A 38 -1.89 -46.32 -33.92
C PRO A 38 -1.26 -46.73 -32.54
N GLY A 39 -1.55 -45.94 -31.50
CA GLY A 39 -1.71 -46.39 -30.10
C GLY A 39 -2.18 -45.24 -29.18
N ARG A 40 -3.47 -45.06 -28.83
CA ARG A 40 -4.26 -45.73 -27.76
C ARG A 40 -3.52 -45.79 -26.41
N ARG A 41 -4.07 -45.31 -25.27
CA ARG A 41 -5.47 -45.09 -24.83
C ARG A 41 -5.60 -43.91 -23.84
N GLN A 42 -6.81 -43.36 -23.68
CA GLN A 42 -7.26 -42.70 -22.44
C GLN A 42 -7.73 -43.75 -21.41
N PHE A 43 -7.67 -43.43 -20.11
CA PHE A 43 -8.73 -43.78 -19.15
C PHE A 43 -8.66 -42.87 -17.90
N SER A 44 -9.75 -42.81 -17.16
CA SER A 44 -9.94 -41.97 -15.96
C SER A 44 -10.13 -42.81 -14.68
N ALA A 45 -10.41 -42.11 -13.58
CA ALA A 45 -10.89 -42.57 -12.27
C ALA A 45 -9.83 -42.74 -11.16
N SER A 46 -10.30 -42.41 -9.95
CA SER A 46 -9.58 -42.34 -8.69
C SER A 46 -9.84 -43.56 -7.80
N VAL A 47 -8.92 -43.87 -6.87
CA VAL A 47 -9.18 -44.04 -5.42
C VAL A 47 -7.91 -44.47 -4.67
N SER A 48 -7.82 -44.04 -3.42
CA SER A 48 -6.83 -44.37 -2.38
C SER A 48 -6.27 -45.80 -2.38
N LEU A 49 -4.95 -45.92 -2.13
CA LEU A 49 -4.43 -46.91 -1.18
C LEU A 49 -3.08 -46.45 -0.57
N CYS A 50 -2.96 -46.52 0.75
CA CYS A 50 -1.79 -46.07 1.50
C CYS A 50 -0.89 -47.25 1.91
N ASN A 51 0.43 -47.16 1.64
CA ASN A 51 1.46 -47.34 2.68
C ASN A 51 2.92 -47.09 2.19
N LYS A 52 3.65 -46.32 3.01
CA LYS A 52 5.09 -46.44 3.34
C LYS A 52 6.10 -46.79 2.23
N LYS A 53 6.84 -45.76 1.80
CA LYS A 53 8.31 -45.83 1.74
C LYS A 53 8.95 -44.46 2.01
N GLN A 54 9.15 -44.13 3.29
CA GLN A 54 10.01 -43.02 3.67
C GLN A 54 11.46 -43.36 3.30
N ARG A 55 12.02 -42.62 2.33
CA ARG A 55 13.45 -42.33 2.24
C ARG A 55 13.61 -40.82 2.16
N SER A 56 14.67 -40.30 2.78
CA SER A 56 14.85 -38.88 3.03
C SER A 56 15.11 -38.09 1.74
N LEU A 57 14.24 -37.12 1.45
CA LEU A 57 14.42 -36.17 0.34
C LEU A 57 15.56 -35.15 0.59
N TRP A 58 16.13 -35.16 1.81
CA TRP A 58 17.18 -34.28 2.31
C TRP A 58 18.58 -34.46 1.69
N LEU A 59 18.72 -35.25 0.62
CA LEU A 59 20.04 -35.67 0.08
C LEU A 59 20.22 -35.49 -1.44
N GLN A 60 19.29 -34.81 -2.14
CA GLN A 60 19.40 -34.56 -3.60
C GLN A 60 19.22 -33.09 -4.02
N LEU A 61 19.25 -32.15 -3.09
CA LEU A 61 19.30 -30.70 -3.37
C LEU A 61 20.68 -30.14 -2.98
N LYS A 62 21.74 -30.60 -3.67
CA LYS A 62 23.12 -30.17 -3.38
C LYS A 62 24.02 -29.90 -4.60
N GLU A 63 23.42 -29.73 -5.76
CA GLU A 63 24.09 -29.22 -6.96
C GLU A 63 23.36 -27.93 -7.38
N GLY A 64 23.97 -26.77 -7.09
CA GLY A 64 23.30 -25.46 -7.24
C GLY A 64 23.73 -24.35 -6.27
N GLN A 65 24.73 -24.55 -5.40
CA GLN A 65 25.32 -23.44 -4.63
C GLN A 65 26.56 -22.87 -5.33
N THR A 66 26.51 -21.58 -5.63
CA THR A 66 27.70 -20.75 -5.86
C THR A 66 28.58 -20.73 -4.62
N MET A 67 29.91 -20.84 -4.77
CA MET A 67 30.80 -20.88 -3.61
C MET A 67 30.91 -19.50 -2.94
N GLY A 68 30.27 -19.34 -1.76
CA GLY A 68 30.35 -18.12 -0.95
C GLY A 68 29.75 -18.24 0.46
N ASP A 69 28.71 -19.05 0.65
CA ASP A 69 27.83 -19.02 1.83
C ASP A 69 28.47 -19.43 3.18
N GLY A 70 29.66 -20.03 3.17
CA GLY A 70 30.21 -20.76 4.32
C GLY A 70 30.56 -19.95 5.58
N ASN A 71 30.56 -18.62 5.52
CA ASN A 71 31.04 -17.75 6.62
C ASN A 71 29.90 -16.93 7.29
N PHE A 72 28.74 -16.79 6.64
CA PHE A 72 27.68 -15.92 7.16
C PHE A 72 26.84 -16.61 8.25
N GLU A 73 26.45 -17.87 8.05
CA GLU A 73 25.60 -18.57 9.01
C GLU A 73 26.30 -18.83 10.35
N GLU A 74 27.63 -19.06 10.36
CA GLU A 74 28.40 -19.20 11.61
C GLU A 74 28.38 -17.92 12.47
N ILE A 75 28.33 -16.74 11.83
CA ILE A 75 28.24 -15.44 12.51
C ILE A 75 26.80 -15.13 12.97
N LEU A 76 25.80 -15.62 12.24
CA LEU A 76 24.38 -15.34 12.51
C LEU A 76 23.73 -16.34 13.48
N ALA A 77 24.11 -17.61 13.45
CA ALA A 77 23.50 -18.67 14.27
C ALA A 77 23.46 -18.35 15.78
N PRO A 78 24.49 -17.77 16.42
CA PRO A 78 24.42 -17.38 17.84
C PRO A 78 23.36 -16.30 18.10
N LEU A 79 23.21 -15.33 17.19
CA LEU A 79 22.21 -14.26 17.30
C LEU A 79 20.79 -14.81 17.08
N ARG A 80 20.62 -15.69 16.08
CA ARG A 80 19.35 -16.39 15.81
C ARG A 80 18.90 -17.24 17.00
N GLN A 81 19.82 -18.00 17.60
CA GLN A 81 19.55 -18.76 18.82
C GLN A 81 19.20 -17.86 20.01
N ALA A 82 19.90 -16.73 20.20
CA ALA A 82 19.59 -15.77 21.28
C ALA A 82 18.22 -15.10 21.11
N VAL A 83 17.78 -14.83 19.86
CA VAL A 83 16.40 -14.39 19.55
C VAL A 83 15.40 -15.50 19.91
N LYS A 84 15.66 -16.73 19.46
CA LYS A 84 14.79 -17.88 19.69
C LYS A 84 14.53 -18.15 21.17
N GLU A 85 15.58 -18.22 21.98
CA GLU A 85 15.50 -18.46 23.43
C GLU A 85 14.63 -17.40 24.12
N GLN A 86 14.76 -16.14 23.71
CA GLN A 86 13.95 -15.04 24.23
C GLN A 86 12.50 -15.11 23.75
N GLY A 87 12.26 -15.56 22.52
CA GLY A 87 10.91 -15.76 21.97
C GLY A 87 10.17 -16.90 22.63
N ASP A 88 10.85 -18.01 22.91
CA ASP A 88 10.29 -19.14 23.65
C ASP A 88 10.05 -18.78 25.13
N LEU A 89 10.91 -17.96 25.76
CA LEU A 89 10.64 -17.37 27.07
C LEU A 89 9.39 -16.49 27.08
N VAL A 90 9.23 -15.59 26.10
CA VAL A 90 8.03 -14.74 25.95
C VAL A 90 6.76 -15.56 25.80
N ARG A 91 6.78 -16.60 24.94
CA ARG A 91 5.63 -17.52 24.76
C ARG A 91 5.28 -18.21 26.08
N LYS A 92 6.28 -18.71 26.81
CA LYS A 92 6.11 -19.37 28.09
C LYS A 92 5.47 -18.43 29.12
N MET A 93 5.98 -17.22 29.27
CA MET A 93 5.45 -16.22 30.21
C MET A 93 3.98 -15.86 29.91
N LYS A 94 3.59 -15.76 28.63
CA LYS A 94 2.19 -15.58 28.22
C LYS A 94 1.31 -16.79 28.56
N GLN A 95 1.82 -18.02 28.39
CA GLN A 95 1.08 -19.26 28.72
C GLN A 95 0.91 -19.48 30.22
N GLU A 96 1.88 -19.04 31.03
CA GLU A 96 1.87 -19.17 32.49
C GLU A 96 1.11 -18.02 33.20
N GLY A 97 0.57 -17.05 32.45
CA GLY A 97 -0.18 -15.92 33.01
C GLY A 97 0.69 -14.95 33.82
N ALA A 98 1.96 -14.78 33.43
CA ALA A 98 2.89 -13.87 34.10
C ALA A 98 2.42 -12.41 34.02
N PRO A 99 2.80 -11.53 34.98
CA PRO A 99 2.37 -10.13 35.00
C PRO A 99 2.71 -9.39 33.69
N ASP A 100 1.78 -8.56 33.20
CA ASP A 100 1.93 -7.83 31.94
C ASP A 100 3.21 -6.99 31.87
N VAL A 101 3.69 -6.47 33.00
CA VAL A 101 4.96 -5.72 33.09
C VAL A 101 6.17 -6.60 32.75
N ASP A 102 6.21 -7.82 33.28
CA ASP A 102 7.29 -8.77 33.02
C ASP A 102 7.20 -9.36 31.61
N VAL A 103 6.00 -9.65 31.13
CA VAL A 103 5.76 -10.03 29.73
C VAL A 103 6.23 -8.91 28.80
N THR A 104 5.85 -7.66 29.06
CA THR A 104 6.25 -6.47 28.28
C THR A 104 7.77 -6.28 28.28
N LYS A 105 8.44 -6.54 29.40
CA LYS A 105 9.90 -6.49 29.54
C LYS A 105 10.62 -7.60 28.75
N ALA A 106 10.09 -8.83 28.77
CA ALA A 106 10.64 -9.95 27.99
C ALA A 106 10.36 -9.80 26.48
N VAL A 107 9.18 -9.28 26.12
CA VAL A 107 8.74 -8.93 24.77
C VAL A 107 9.59 -7.79 24.21
N ALA A 108 9.95 -6.81 25.06
CA ALA A 108 10.95 -5.84 24.72
C ALA A 108 12.25 -6.58 24.38
N GLU A 109 12.94 -7.22 25.32
CA GLU A 109 14.24 -7.90 25.11
C GLU A 109 14.34 -8.67 23.77
N LEU A 110 13.27 -9.36 23.36
CA LEU A 110 13.15 -10.00 22.05
C LEU A 110 13.31 -9.06 20.84
N LYS A 111 12.69 -7.88 20.85
CA LYS A 111 12.83 -6.83 19.82
C LYS A 111 14.27 -6.32 19.65
N ALA A 112 15.10 -6.26 20.70
CA ALA A 112 16.50 -5.83 20.52
C ALA A 112 17.37 -6.94 19.94
N ARG A 113 17.24 -8.18 20.43
CA ARG A 113 17.95 -9.31 19.83
C ARG A 113 17.64 -9.44 18.33
N LYS A 114 16.40 -9.14 17.93
CA LYS A 114 16.00 -8.98 16.52
C LYS A 114 16.68 -7.81 15.83
N ARG A 115 16.57 -6.57 16.36
CA ARG A 115 17.25 -5.39 15.80
C ARG A 115 18.77 -5.60 15.63
N THR A 116 19.41 -6.34 16.55
CA THR A 116 20.83 -6.70 16.52
C THR A 116 21.14 -7.81 15.51
N LEU A 117 20.27 -8.82 15.38
CA LEU A 117 20.33 -9.81 14.29
C LEU A 117 20.19 -9.13 12.92
N GLU A 118 19.14 -8.34 12.71
CA GLU A 118 18.85 -7.63 11.45
C GLU A 118 19.97 -6.63 11.09
N ALA A 119 20.50 -5.88 12.07
CA ALA A 119 21.65 -5.01 11.85
C ALA A 119 22.92 -5.81 11.52
N LYS A 120 23.10 -7.01 12.09
CA LYS A 120 24.23 -7.89 11.75
C LYS A 120 24.08 -8.48 10.36
N GLU A 121 22.89 -8.97 9.99
CA GLU A 121 22.55 -9.43 8.65
C GLU A 121 22.79 -8.31 7.62
N LEU A 122 22.35 -7.08 7.89
CA LEU A 122 22.63 -5.92 7.05
C LEU A 122 24.14 -5.63 6.94
N SER A 123 24.90 -5.74 8.03
CA SER A 123 26.36 -5.53 8.04
C SER A 123 27.18 -6.57 7.27
N LEU A 124 26.57 -7.70 6.92
CA LEU A 124 27.19 -8.84 6.24
C LEU A 124 26.82 -8.94 4.75
N GLN A 125 25.91 -8.09 4.26
CA GLN A 125 25.43 -8.16 2.88
C GLN A 125 26.50 -7.75 1.85
N PRO A 126 26.46 -8.31 0.62
CA PRO A 126 27.31 -7.87 -0.48
C PRO A 126 27.14 -6.37 -0.75
N LYS A 127 28.26 -5.67 -1.00
CA LYS A 127 28.24 -4.23 -1.33
C LYS A 127 27.54 -3.94 -2.66
N ASP A 128 27.56 -4.91 -3.57
CA ASP A 128 27.04 -4.79 -4.93
C ASP A 128 25.49 -4.79 -4.99
N ASP A 129 24.84 -5.07 -3.85
CA ASP A 129 23.38 -5.01 -3.70
C ASP A 129 22.86 -3.59 -3.30
N ILE A 130 23.78 -2.63 -3.15
CA ILE A 130 23.52 -1.29 -2.62
C ILE A 130 23.49 -0.24 -3.74
N VAL A 131 22.36 0.43 -3.90
CA VAL A 131 22.19 1.56 -4.83
C VAL A 131 23.00 2.78 -4.37
N ASP A 132 23.64 3.50 -5.31
CA ASP A 132 24.22 4.82 -5.03
C ASP A 132 23.11 5.86 -4.89
N ARG A 133 22.57 5.96 -3.67
CA ARG A 133 21.54 6.94 -3.32
C ARG A 133 21.98 8.38 -3.60
N THR A 134 23.27 8.71 -3.51
CA THR A 134 23.77 10.08 -3.74
C THR A 134 23.56 10.48 -5.20
N LYS A 135 23.95 9.60 -6.11
CA LYS A 135 23.87 9.78 -7.57
C LYS A 135 22.43 9.63 -8.09
N MET A 136 21.63 8.79 -7.41
CA MET A 136 20.18 8.73 -7.62
C MET A 136 19.49 10.03 -7.19
N GLU A 137 19.75 10.53 -5.98
CA GLU A 137 19.18 11.79 -5.48
C GLU A 137 19.56 13.00 -6.32
N ASP A 138 20.82 13.09 -6.81
CA ASP A 138 21.20 14.10 -7.81
C ASP A 138 20.31 14.00 -9.05
N THR A 139 20.22 12.81 -9.65
CA THR A 139 19.42 12.60 -10.87
C THR A 139 17.95 12.98 -10.64
N LEU A 140 17.36 12.59 -9.50
CA LEU A 140 15.98 12.90 -9.13
C LEU A 140 15.74 14.41 -9.00
N LYS A 141 16.64 15.14 -8.32
CA LYS A 141 16.55 16.61 -8.13
C LYS A 141 16.83 17.35 -9.43
N ARG A 142 17.97 17.07 -10.08
CA ARG A 142 18.45 17.69 -11.33
C ARG A 142 17.48 17.50 -12.51
N ARG A 143 16.69 16.42 -12.52
CA ARG A 143 15.64 16.17 -13.52
C ARG A 143 14.23 16.48 -13.05
N PHE A 144 14.09 17.05 -11.84
CA PHE A 144 12.84 17.49 -11.22
C PHE A 144 11.75 16.40 -11.22
N PHE A 145 12.09 15.25 -10.64
CA PHE A 145 11.11 14.26 -10.18
C PHE A 145 10.38 14.81 -8.94
N TYR A 146 11.14 15.21 -7.93
CA TYR A 146 10.65 15.96 -6.77
C TYR A 146 11.78 16.86 -6.23
N ASP A 147 11.41 17.90 -5.50
CA ASP A 147 12.34 18.73 -4.73
C ASP A 147 11.70 19.20 -3.41
N GLN A 148 12.47 19.78 -2.50
CA GLN A 148 11.99 20.26 -1.20
C GLN A 148 10.96 21.38 -1.37
N ALA A 149 9.77 21.20 -0.78
CA ALA A 149 8.72 22.21 -0.91
C ALA A 149 9.14 23.55 -0.31
N PHE A 150 8.83 24.63 -1.01
CA PHE A 150 9.21 26.00 -0.66
C PHE A 150 10.74 26.27 -0.59
N ALA A 151 11.57 25.53 -1.35
CA ALA A 151 13.04 25.63 -1.31
C ALA A 151 13.61 27.07 -1.34
N ILE A 152 13.04 27.98 -2.16
CA ILE A 152 13.49 29.38 -2.26
C ILE A 152 13.23 30.23 -1.00
N TYR A 153 12.41 29.72 -0.06
CA TYR A 153 12.18 30.30 1.28
C TYR A 153 12.98 29.58 2.38
N GLY A 154 13.94 28.72 2.01
CA GLY A 154 14.69 27.84 2.92
C GLY A 154 14.11 26.43 3.06
N GLY A 155 12.91 26.20 2.49
CA GLY A 155 12.24 24.90 2.45
C GLY A 155 11.65 24.41 3.78
N VAL A 156 10.74 23.43 3.70
CA VAL A 156 10.09 22.84 4.89
C VAL A 156 10.38 21.34 4.96
N SER A 157 11.04 20.89 6.03
CA SER A 157 11.39 19.48 6.23
C SER A 157 10.13 18.59 6.26
N GLY A 158 10.15 17.54 5.45
CA GLY A 158 9.04 16.59 5.31
C GLY A 158 7.94 17.02 4.32
N LEU A 159 8.08 18.14 3.61
CA LEU A 159 7.22 18.52 2.49
C LEU A 159 8.03 18.55 1.18
N TYR A 160 7.47 18.01 0.11
CA TYR A 160 8.13 17.86 -1.19
C TYR A 160 7.16 18.14 -2.34
N ASP A 161 7.61 18.97 -3.28
CA ASP A 161 6.87 19.28 -4.51
C ASP A 161 7.29 18.30 -5.62
N PHE A 162 6.31 17.70 -6.29
CA PHE A 162 6.57 16.80 -7.42
C PHE A 162 6.64 17.58 -8.72
N GLY A 163 7.79 17.49 -9.40
CA GLY A 163 7.98 18.10 -10.71
C GLY A 163 7.33 17.26 -11.83
N PRO A 164 7.42 17.70 -13.11
CA PRO A 164 6.65 17.12 -14.21
C PRO A 164 6.84 15.60 -14.37
N VAL A 165 8.06 15.10 -14.14
CA VAL A 165 8.39 13.68 -14.28
C VAL A 165 7.84 12.85 -13.12
N GLY A 166 7.93 13.35 -11.88
CA GLY A 166 7.40 12.69 -10.69
C GLY A 166 5.87 12.71 -10.64
N CYS A 167 5.23 13.80 -11.07
CA CYS A 167 3.78 13.86 -11.26
C CYS A 167 3.30 12.81 -12.28
N ALA A 168 3.97 12.70 -13.43
CA ALA A 168 3.61 11.69 -14.43
C ALA A 168 3.78 10.25 -13.91
N LEU A 169 4.90 9.95 -13.22
CA LEU A 169 5.12 8.64 -12.59
C LEU A 169 4.04 8.33 -11.53
N LYS A 170 3.80 9.25 -10.61
CA LYS A 170 2.78 9.14 -9.54
C LYS A 170 1.39 8.89 -10.12
N ASN A 171 1.00 9.62 -11.16
CA ASN A 171 -0.29 9.45 -11.83
C ASN A 171 -0.40 8.09 -12.53
N ASN A 172 0.66 7.61 -13.19
CA ASN A 172 0.67 6.29 -13.80
C ASN A 172 0.60 5.16 -12.74
N ILE A 173 1.32 5.28 -11.63
CA ILE A 173 1.26 4.35 -10.48
C ILE A 173 -0.18 4.28 -9.95
N LEU A 174 -0.82 5.43 -9.69
CA LEU A 174 -2.22 5.51 -9.24
C LEU A 174 -3.21 4.95 -10.28
N GLN A 175 -2.97 5.14 -11.57
CA GLN A 175 -3.83 4.60 -12.63
C GLN A 175 -3.69 3.07 -12.73
N VAL A 176 -2.49 2.53 -12.59
CA VAL A 176 -2.26 1.08 -12.50
C VAL A 176 -2.90 0.52 -11.22
N TRP A 177 -2.89 1.24 -10.11
CA TRP A 177 -3.59 0.85 -8.88
C TRP A 177 -5.12 0.81 -9.06
N ARG A 178 -5.72 1.85 -9.67
CA ARG A 178 -7.16 1.86 -10.02
C ARG A 178 -7.53 0.68 -10.90
N GLN A 179 -6.73 0.38 -11.93
CA GLN A 179 -6.95 -0.80 -12.79
C GLN A 179 -6.79 -2.12 -12.01
N HIS A 180 -5.81 -2.22 -11.12
CA HIS A 180 -5.46 -3.46 -10.43
C HIS A 180 -6.42 -3.83 -9.30
N PHE A 181 -6.98 -2.84 -8.59
CA PHE A 181 -7.87 -3.05 -7.45
C PHE A 181 -9.30 -2.59 -7.75
N ILE A 182 -9.52 -1.30 -8.00
CA ILE A 182 -10.88 -0.74 -8.17
C ILE A 182 -11.62 -1.37 -9.34
N GLN A 183 -11.00 -1.44 -10.53
CA GLN A 183 -11.64 -1.97 -11.73
C GLN A 183 -11.82 -3.49 -11.68
N GLU A 184 -10.85 -4.22 -11.12
CA GLU A 184 -10.89 -5.69 -11.02
C GLU A 184 -11.94 -6.18 -10.00
N GLU A 185 -11.96 -5.59 -8.80
CA GLU A 185 -12.85 -6.03 -7.71
C GLU A 185 -14.16 -5.21 -7.64
N GLN A 186 -14.37 -4.30 -8.60
CA GLN A 186 -15.52 -3.38 -8.66
C GLN A 186 -15.70 -2.56 -7.36
N ILE A 187 -14.59 -2.07 -6.82
CA ILE A 187 -14.53 -1.36 -5.54
C ILE A 187 -15.20 0.01 -5.66
N LEU A 188 -15.96 0.40 -4.63
CA LEU A 188 -16.63 1.69 -4.56
C LEU A 188 -15.63 2.81 -4.21
N GLU A 189 -15.00 3.42 -5.22
CA GLU A 189 -14.15 4.60 -5.04
C GLU A 189 -14.97 5.83 -4.61
N ILE A 190 -14.56 6.49 -3.52
CA ILE A 190 -15.12 7.75 -3.02
C ILE A 190 -14.00 8.77 -2.73
N ASP A 191 -14.38 10.04 -2.60
CA ASP A 191 -13.48 11.13 -2.19
C ASP A 191 -14.12 11.95 -1.05
N CYS A 192 -13.57 11.79 0.16
CA CYS A 192 -13.98 12.53 1.35
C CYS A 192 -13.05 13.72 1.63
N THR A 193 -13.49 14.67 2.47
CA THR A 193 -12.69 15.83 2.86
C THR A 193 -11.42 15.47 3.64
N MET A 194 -10.38 16.30 3.52
CA MET A 194 -9.16 16.22 4.34
C MET A 194 -9.37 16.81 5.74
N LEU A 195 -10.17 17.88 5.84
CA LEU A 195 -10.62 18.47 7.10
C LEU A 195 -11.57 17.50 7.81
N THR A 196 -11.30 17.25 9.09
CA THR A 196 -12.05 16.31 9.94
C THR A 196 -12.32 16.94 11.32
N PRO A 197 -13.57 17.05 11.79
CA PRO A 197 -13.88 17.58 13.12
C PRO A 197 -13.29 16.71 14.25
N GLU A 198 -12.87 17.33 15.35
CA GLU A 198 -12.27 16.64 16.51
C GLU A 198 -13.09 15.40 16.99
N PRO A 199 -14.43 15.45 17.13
CA PRO A 199 -15.19 14.30 17.65
C PRO A 199 -15.02 13.00 16.85
N VAL A 200 -14.76 13.07 15.54
CA VAL A 200 -14.52 11.90 14.69
C VAL A 200 -13.20 11.21 15.07
N LEU A 201 -12.13 11.99 15.17
CA LEU A 201 -10.79 11.50 15.48
C LEU A 201 -10.62 11.18 16.96
N LYS A 202 -11.46 11.74 17.84
CA LYS A 202 -11.60 11.26 19.21
C LYS A 202 -12.31 9.91 19.28
N THR A 203 -13.38 9.72 18.50
CA THR A 203 -14.14 8.46 18.45
C THR A 203 -13.32 7.28 17.92
N SER A 204 -12.43 7.50 16.95
CA SER A 204 -11.48 6.48 16.48
C SER A 204 -10.20 6.37 17.33
N GLY A 205 -10.11 7.11 18.44
CA GLY A 205 -8.99 7.05 19.39
C GLY A 205 -7.71 7.79 18.96
N HIS A 206 -7.69 8.41 17.78
CA HIS A 206 -6.53 9.16 17.27
C HIS A 206 -6.16 10.36 18.18
N VAL A 207 -7.13 11.11 18.69
CA VAL A 207 -6.85 12.26 19.58
C VAL A 207 -6.10 11.84 20.86
N GLU A 208 -6.31 10.60 21.32
CA GLU A 208 -5.75 10.06 22.57
C GLU A 208 -4.48 9.24 22.35
N LYS A 209 -4.32 8.58 21.18
CA LYS A 209 -3.21 7.66 20.89
C LYS A 209 -2.18 8.17 19.87
N PHE A 210 -2.52 9.17 19.06
CA PHE A 210 -1.67 9.64 17.96
C PHE A 210 -0.70 10.75 18.41
N ALA A 211 0.04 10.47 19.48
CA ALA A 211 0.98 11.42 20.10
C ALA A 211 2.33 10.76 20.42
N ASP A 212 3.41 11.50 20.18
CA ASP A 212 4.80 11.11 20.43
C ASP A 212 5.41 11.93 21.55
N TYR A 213 6.44 11.41 22.21
CA TYR A 213 7.29 12.24 23.08
C TYR A 213 8.31 13.04 22.28
N MET A 214 8.33 14.35 22.50
CA MET A 214 9.21 15.32 21.85
C MET A 214 10.09 16.04 22.88
N VAL A 215 11.34 16.32 22.51
CA VAL A 215 12.27 17.22 23.23
C VAL A 215 12.69 18.36 22.31
N LYS A 216 13.07 19.51 22.89
CA LYS A 216 13.52 20.70 22.15
C LYS A 216 14.86 21.21 22.66
N ASP A 217 15.73 21.64 21.75
CA ASP A 217 16.94 22.40 22.09
C ASP A 217 16.56 23.75 22.72
N VAL A 218 17.10 24.01 23.92
CA VAL A 218 16.69 25.16 24.76
C VAL A 218 17.10 26.52 24.17
N LYS A 219 18.03 26.57 23.19
CA LYS A 219 18.48 27.83 22.57
C LYS A 219 17.90 28.08 21.18
N ASN A 220 17.81 27.07 20.31
CA ASN A 220 17.34 27.25 18.94
C ASN A 220 15.91 26.71 18.68
N GLY A 221 15.32 25.98 19.62
CA GLY A 221 13.99 25.40 19.49
C GLY A 221 13.89 24.18 18.56
N GLU A 222 15.01 23.64 18.06
CA GLU A 222 15.04 22.45 17.20
C GLU A 222 14.41 21.26 17.92
N CYS A 223 13.45 20.60 17.26
CA CYS A 223 12.60 19.57 17.85
C CYS A 223 13.04 18.16 17.43
N PHE A 224 13.11 17.25 18.40
CA PHE A 224 13.50 15.85 18.18
C PHE A 224 12.49 14.89 18.83
N ARG A 225 12.22 13.76 18.16
CA ARG A 225 11.45 12.64 18.74
C ARG A 225 12.31 11.99 19.81
N ALA A 226 11.82 11.90 21.05
CA ALA A 226 12.62 11.64 22.24
C ALA A 226 13.24 10.22 22.22
N ASP A 227 12.43 9.22 21.85
CA ASP A 227 12.83 7.82 21.69
C ASP A 227 13.96 7.67 20.65
N HIS A 228 13.82 8.29 19.47
CA HIS A 228 14.81 8.25 18.39
C HIS A 228 16.12 8.93 18.79
N LEU A 229 16.04 10.07 19.49
CA LEU A 229 17.25 10.78 19.92
C LEU A 229 17.99 10.01 21.00
N LEU A 230 17.28 9.46 21.99
CA LEU A 230 17.86 8.58 23.01
C LEU A 230 18.48 7.34 22.35
N LYS A 231 17.77 6.68 21.41
CA LYS A 231 18.30 5.54 20.64
C LYS A 231 19.61 5.87 19.93
N ALA A 232 19.65 6.96 19.17
CA ALA A 232 20.84 7.37 18.42
C ALA A 232 22.00 7.76 19.35
N HIS A 233 21.70 8.41 20.49
CA HIS A 233 22.70 8.75 21.50
C HIS A 233 23.30 7.49 22.14
N LEU A 234 22.46 6.53 22.57
CA LEU A 234 22.90 5.27 23.16
C LEU A 234 23.69 4.41 22.16
N GLN A 235 23.25 4.30 20.91
CA GLN A 235 24.01 3.63 19.85
C GLN A 235 25.38 4.29 19.63
N LYS A 236 25.47 5.62 19.68
CA LYS A 236 26.75 6.35 19.61
C LYS A 236 27.66 6.03 20.81
N LEU A 237 27.13 5.99 22.04
CA LEU A 237 27.90 5.59 23.23
C LEU A 237 28.39 4.13 23.15
N MET A 238 27.54 3.21 22.67
CA MET A 238 27.92 1.81 22.46
C MET A 238 28.94 1.62 21.33
N SER A 239 29.04 2.56 20.37
CA SER A 239 30.06 2.52 19.31
C SER A 239 31.48 2.86 19.81
N ASP A 240 31.62 3.50 20.98
CA ASP A 240 32.94 3.77 21.56
C ASP A 240 33.63 2.46 21.99
N LYS A 241 34.92 2.35 21.68
CA LYS A 241 35.82 1.28 22.12
C LYS A 241 36.08 1.32 23.63
N LYS A 242 35.85 2.46 24.29
CA LYS A 242 36.00 2.67 25.74
C LYS A 242 34.76 2.29 26.56
N CYS A 243 33.61 2.05 25.91
CA CYS A 243 32.39 1.69 26.62
C CYS A 243 32.44 0.22 27.09
N ALA A 244 32.27 -0.01 28.39
CA ALA A 244 32.37 -1.33 29.03
C ALA A 244 31.20 -2.26 28.63
N ALA A 245 31.44 -3.57 28.56
CA ALA A 245 30.47 -4.56 28.10
C ALA A 245 29.14 -4.52 28.89
N GLU A 246 29.21 -4.39 30.21
CA GLU A 246 28.05 -4.25 31.11
C GLU A 246 27.20 -3.02 30.74
N LYS A 247 27.83 -1.87 30.47
CA LYS A 247 27.14 -0.66 30.01
C LYS A 247 26.56 -0.82 28.61
N LYS A 248 27.17 -1.62 27.72
CA LYS A 248 26.56 -1.92 26.41
C LYS A 248 25.29 -2.76 26.58
N ALA A 249 25.32 -3.80 27.42
CA ALA A 249 24.12 -4.59 27.73
C ALA A 249 23.01 -3.74 28.39
N GLU A 250 23.37 -2.84 29.30
CA GLU A 250 22.44 -1.88 29.91
C GLU A 250 21.80 -0.95 28.86
N MET A 251 22.62 -0.34 27.99
CA MET A 251 22.17 0.59 26.95
C MET A 251 21.35 -0.10 25.86
N ASP A 252 21.69 -1.34 25.49
CA ASP A 252 20.91 -2.13 24.53
C ASP A 252 19.55 -2.44 25.13
N SER A 253 19.48 -2.93 26.38
CA SER A 253 18.21 -3.19 27.10
C SER A 253 17.29 -1.95 27.18
N VAL A 254 17.87 -0.76 27.34
CA VAL A 254 17.14 0.53 27.28
C VAL A 254 16.66 0.84 25.85
N ILE A 255 17.53 0.70 24.83
CA ILE A 255 17.14 0.82 23.40
C ILE A 255 15.97 -0.12 23.05
N THR A 256 15.90 -1.26 23.73
CA THR A 256 14.83 -2.21 23.56
C THR A 256 13.48 -1.72 24.06
N GLN A 257 13.47 -1.15 25.25
CA GLN A 257 12.26 -0.78 25.99
C GLN A 257 11.76 0.63 25.65
N LEU A 258 12.44 1.37 24.76
CA LEU A 258 12.07 2.71 24.30
C LEU A 258 10.59 2.87 23.93
N ASP A 259 10.03 1.87 23.24
CA ASP A 259 8.64 1.88 22.78
C ASP A 259 7.62 1.82 23.96
N ASN A 260 8.07 1.48 25.17
CA ASN A 260 7.24 1.22 26.36
C ASN A 260 7.37 2.28 27.47
N TYR A 261 8.39 3.15 27.45
CA TYR A 261 8.68 4.07 28.55
C TYR A 261 7.68 5.23 28.62
N SER A 262 7.24 5.55 29.84
CA SER A 262 6.44 6.73 30.13
C SER A 262 7.23 8.04 29.98
N GLN A 263 6.52 9.18 29.97
CA GLN A 263 7.12 10.51 29.92
C GLN A 263 8.17 10.73 31.03
N GLN A 264 7.91 10.22 32.24
CA GLN A 264 8.83 10.37 33.38
C GLN A 264 10.07 9.50 33.19
N GLU A 265 9.90 8.22 32.84
CA GLU A 265 11.03 7.31 32.60
C GLU A 265 11.93 7.82 31.47
N LEU A 266 11.35 8.35 30.37
CA LEU A 266 12.14 9.02 29.33
C LEU A 266 12.85 10.27 29.85
N THR A 267 12.23 11.06 30.72
CA THR A 267 12.89 12.22 31.36
C THR A 267 14.11 11.76 32.18
N ASP A 268 13.93 10.73 33.00
CA ASP A 268 14.97 10.18 33.87
C ASP A 268 16.12 9.56 33.05
N LEU A 269 15.81 8.89 31.94
CA LEU A 269 16.79 8.33 31.01
C LEU A 269 17.57 9.42 30.26
N PHE A 270 16.91 10.51 29.84
CA PHE A 270 17.56 11.67 29.22
C PHE A 270 18.58 12.32 30.17
N VAL A 271 18.22 12.46 31.45
CA VAL A 271 19.14 12.96 32.50
C VAL A 271 20.27 11.96 32.77
N LYS A 272 19.94 10.67 32.97
CA LYS A 272 20.90 9.59 33.27
C LYS A 272 22.01 9.45 32.22
N TYR A 273 21.66 9.57 30.94
CA TYR A 273 22.61 9.48 29.84
C TYR A 273 23.10 10.85 29.33
N ASN A 274 22.71 11.95 29.97
CA ASN A 274 23.13 13.32 29.64
C ASN A 274 22.91 13.64 28.14
N VAL A 275 21.70 13.34 27.64
CA VAL A 275 21.36 13.45 26.23
C VAL A 275 21.20 14.92 25.82
N LYS A 276 21.96 15.34 24.81
CA LYS A 276 22.01 16.72 24.31
C LYS A 276 21.66 16.81 22.84
N SER A 277 21.34 18.01 22.39
CA SER A 277 21.04 18.32 20.99
C SER A 277 22.20 17.84 20.08
N PRO A 278 21.94 16.99 19.06
CA PRO A 278 22.97 16.33 18.27
C PRO A 278 23.68 17.28 17.28
N THR A 279 23.03 18.41 16.95
CA THR A 279 23.49 19.46 16.04
C THR A 279 24.30 20.54 16.75
N THR A 280 23.94 20.89 17.98
CA THR A 280 24.49 22.06 18.70
C THR A 280 25.26 21.72 19.99
N GLY A 281 25.03 20.54 20.58
CA GLY A 281 25.50 20.19 21.92
C GLY A 281 24.76 20.88 23.09
N ASN A 282 23.68 21.63 22.82
CA ASN A 282 22.90 22.31 23.86
C ASN A 282 22.07 21.33 24.71
N GLU A 283 21.70 21.79 25.92
CA GLU A 283 20.67 21.13 26.73
C GLU A 283 19.33 21.05 26.01
N LEU A 284 18.55 20.04 26.40
CA LEU A 284 17.21 19.78 25.88
C LEU A 284 16.15 20.03 26.96
N THR A 285 14.94 20.41 26.55
CA THR A 285 13.76 20.37 27.43
C THR A 285 13.43 18.92 27.80
N ALA A 286 12.76 18.73 28.94
CA ALA A 286 12.17 17.43 29.27
C ALA A 286 11.23 16.93 28.13
N PRO A 287 11.12 15.60 27.92
CA PRO A 287 10.13 15.01 27.04
C PRO A 287 8.71 15.51 27.33
N ILE A 288 8.00 15.96 26.30
CA ILE A 288 6.58 16.34 26.35
C ILE A 288 5.79 15.57 25.30
N SER A 289 4.55 15.21 25.62
CA SER A 289 3.64 14.61 24.64
C SER A 289 3.28 15.63 23.55
N PHE A 290 3.30 15.19 22.30
CA PHE A 290 3.08 16.02 21.10
C PHE A 290 2.18 15.29 20.12
N ASN A 291 1.02 15.88 19.81
CA ASN A 291 0.04 15.29 18.90
C ASN A 291 0.53 15.35 17.45
N LEU A 292 0.53 14.19 16.78
CA LEU A 292 0.99 14.00 15.40
C LEU A 292 -0.06 14.36 14.35
N MET A 293 -1.20 14.95 14.72
CA MET A 293 -2.20 15.47 13.78
C MET A 293 -2.08 16.99 13.64
N PHE A 294 -2.23 17.50 12.41
CA PHE A 294 -2.26 18.95 12.18
C PHE A 294 -3.61 19.52 12.62
N GLN A 295 -3.63 20.18 13.78
CA GLN A 295 -4.82 20.84 14.31
C GLN A 295 -5.14 22.14 13.55
N THR A 296 -6.43 22.43 13.41
CA THR A 296 -6.99 23.64 12.80
C THR A 296 -8.35 23.98 13.45
N SER A 297 -8.99 25.07 13.00
CA SER A 297 -10.36 25.40 13.39
C SER A 297 -11.25 25.54 12.16
N ILE A 298 -12.48 25.00 12.26
CA ILE A 298 -13.46 24.96 11.19
C ILE A 298 -14.41 26.16 11.36
N GLY A 299 -14.32 27.11 10.44
CA GLY A 299 -15.09 28.36 10.45
C GLY A 299 -14.42 29.48 11.26
N PRO A 300 -14.83 30.74 11.04
CA PRO A 300 -14.10 31.92 11.53
C PRO A 300 -14.19 32.15 13.05
N GLY A 301 -15.12 31.47 13.73
CA GLY A 301 -15.42 31.71 15.15
C GLY A 301 -14.57 30.91 16.15
N GLY A 302 -13.61 30.08 15.72
CA GLY A 302 -12.79 29.24 16.61
C GLY A 302 -13.49 28.00 17.19
N ASN A 303 -14.81 28.08 17.37
CA ASN A 303 -15.66 27.17 18.15
C ASN A 303 -15.72 25.69 17.69
N MET A 304 -15.21 25.33 16.51
CA MET A 304 -15.18 23.95 16.03
C MET A 304 -13.73 23.51 15.77
N PRO A 305 -13.05 22.91 16.76
CA PRO A 305 -11.74 22.31 16.54
C PRO A 305 -11.83 21.16 15.54
N GLY A 306 -10.79 21.05 14.71
CA GLY A 306 -10.64 19.97 13.74
C GLY A 306 -9.17 19.70 13.44
N TYR A 307 -8.94 18.72 12.58
CA TYR A 307 -7.61 18.31 12.13
C TYR A 307 -7.60 18.05 10.63
N LEU A 308 -6.41 18.01 10.05
CA LEU A 308 -6.18 17.28 8.80
C LEU A 308 -6.07 15.78 9.11
N ARG A 309 -6.72 14.94 8.31
CA ARG A 309 -6.82 13.49 8.56
C ARG A 309 -5.45 12.76 8.52
N PRO A 310 -5.17 11.83 9.46
CA PRO A 310 -3.93 11.03 9.48
C PRO A 310 -3.98 9.74 8.63
N GLU A 311 -5.18 9.34 8.21
CA GLU A 311 -5.53 8.22 7.33
C GLU A 311 -6.77 8.64 6.51
N THR A 312 -7.13 7.90 5.47
CA THR A 312 -8.32 8.14 4.62
C THR A 312 -9.52 7.25 5.01
N ALA A 313 -9.27 6.06 5.57
CA ALA A 313 -10.24 5.05 6.05
C ALA A 313 -11.48 5.61 6.77
N GLN A 314 -11.30 6.59 7.67
CA GLN A 314 -12.40 7.20 8.45
C GLN A 314 -13.51 7.82 7.57
N GLY A 315 -13.17 8.31 6.38
CA GLY A 315 -14.17 8.81 5.42
C GLY A 315 -15.08 7.70 4.88
N ILE A 316 -14.53 6.49 4.72
CA ILE A 316 -15.25 5.31 4.25
C ILE A 316 -16.15 4.76 5.36
N PHE A 317 -15.66 4.64 6.60
CA PHE A 317 -16.46 4.17 7.74
C PHE A 317 -17.68 5.07 8.01
N LEU A 318 -17.52 6.40 7.96
CA LEU A 318 -18.63 7.34 8.15
C LEU A 318 -19.69 7.27 7.02
N ASN A 319 -19.32 6.80 5.83
CA ASN A 319 -20.22 6.61 4.70
C ASN A 319 -20.75 5.16 4.55
N PHE A 320 -20.37 4.24 5.45
CA PHE A 320 -20.68 2.81 5.38
C PHE A 320 -22.12 2.50 4.97
N LYS A 321 -23.13 3.17 5.55
CA LYS A 321 -24.55 2.92 5.24
C LYS A 321 -24.89 3.18 3.77
N ARG A 322 -24.30 4.21 3.15
CA ARG A 322 -24.54 4.57 1.74
C ARG A 322 -23.82 3.63 0.78
N LEU A 323 -22.63 3.16 1.17
CA LEU A 323 -21.85 2.18 0.41
C LEU A 323 -22.54 0.81 0.42
N LEU A 324 -23.04 0.39 1.58
CA LEU A 324 -23.86 -0.80 1.75
C LEU A 324 -25.20 -0.70 0.98
N GLU A 325 -25.87 0.45 1.02
CA GLU A 325 -27.08 0.75 0.22
C GLU A 325 -26.81 0.63 -1.29
N PHE A 326 -25.70 1.17 -1.78
CA PHE A 326 -25.25 1.03 -3.16
C PHE A 326 -25.00 -0.44 -3.54
N ASN A 327 -24.42 -1.24 -2.64
CA ASN A 327 -24.29 -2.70 -2.80
C ASN A 327 -25.56 -3.50 -2.41
N GLN A 328 -26.75 -2.87 -2.44
CA GLN A 328 -28.05 -3.52 -2.22
C GLN A 328 -28.17 -4.25 -0.87
N GLY A 329 -27.50 -3.77 0.18
CA GLY A 329 -27.52 -4.36 1.51
C GLY A 329 -26.60 -5.58 1.71
N LYS A 330 -25.83 -5.98 0.70
CA LYS A 330 -25.09 -7.26 0.70
C LYS A 330 -23.63 -7.14 1.14
N LEU A 331 -23.15 -8.21 1.77
CA LEU A 331 -21.73 -8.49 2.00
C LEU A 331 -21.27 -9.67 1.12
N PRO A 332 -19.97 -9.79 0.80
CA PRO A 332 -18.95 -8.76 0.99
C PRO A 332 -19.09 -7.60 0.00
N PHE A 333 -18.48 -6.47 0.33
CA PHE A 333 -18.20 -5.39 -0.63
C PHE A 333 -16.92 -4.65 -0.22
N ALA A 334 -16.31 -3.93 -1.15
CA ALA A 334 -15.18 -3.06 -0.85
C ALA A 334 -15.48 -1.61 -1.24
N ALA A 335 -14.94 -0.67 -0.48
CA ALA A 335 -14.86 0.73 -0.85
C ALA A 335 -13.40 1.20 -0.77
N ALA A 336 -13.05 2.27 -1.50
CA ALA A 336 -11.68 2.77 -1.57
C ALA A 336 -11.63 4.29 -1.63
N GLN A 337 -10.49 4.85 -1.25
CA GLN A 337 -10.21 6.27 -1.39
C GLN A 337 -8.73 6.51 -1.74
N ILE A 338 -8.48 7.40 -2.70
CA ILE A 338 -7.14 7.86 -3.07
C ILE A 338 -7.07 9.35 -2.72
N GLY A 339 -6.13 9.75 -1.86
CA GLY A 339 -6.00 11.15 -1.49
C GLY A 339 -4.90 11.40 -0.47
N ASN A 340 -4.70 12.66 -0.11
CA ASN A 340 -3.65 13.04 0.83
C ASN A 340 -4.08 12.80 2.29
N SER A 341 -3.10 12.41 3.10
CA SER A 341 -3.15 12.24 4.55
C SER A 341 -1.96 12.96 5.18
N PHE A 342 -2.11 13.39 6.44
CA PHE A 342 -1.23 14.36 7.07
C PHE A 342 -0.79 13.88 8.44
N ARG A 343 0.53 13.82 8.68
CA ARG A 343 1.13 13.42 9.95
C ARG A 343 2.19 14.44 10.34
N ASN A 344 2.00 15.13 11.46
CA ASN A 344 2.88 16.20 11.95
C ASN A 344 4.16 15.62 12.56
N GLU A 345 4.94 14.93 11.74
CA GLU A 345 6.18 14.26 12.10
C GLU A 345 7.14 15.23 12.80
N ILE A 346 7.65 14.86 13.97
CA ILE A 346 8.49 15.74 14.81
C ILE A 346 9.82 16.05 14.11
N SER A 347 10.48 15.04 13.56
CA SER A 347 11.75 15.19 12.82
C SER A 347 11.72 14.29 11.57
N PRO A 348 11.04 14.71 10.48
CA PRO A 348 10.99 13.97 9.23
C PRO A 348 12.40 13.91 8.61
N ARG A 349 12.83 12.69 8.28
CA ARG A 349 14.17 12.33 7.77
C ARG A 349 14.00 11.19 6.76
N SER A 350 15.02 10.95 5.93
CA SER A 350 14.99 9.91 4.87
C SER A 350 14.04 10.20 3.70
N GLY A 351 14.08 11.42 3.17
CA GLY A 351 13.40 11.78 1.91
C GLY A 351 11.90 11.55 1.94
N LEU A 352 11.39 10.84 0.91
CA LEU A 352 9.96 10.51 0.78
C LEU A 352 9.45 9.43 1.76
N ILE A 353 10.32 8.80 2.55
CA ILE A 353 9.94 7.67 3.41
C ILE A 353 9.15 8.13 4.65
N ARG A 354 9.50 9.29 5.22
CA ARG A 354 8.85 9.86 6.41
C ARG A 354 8.59 11.36 6.21
N VAL A 355 7.43 11.65 5.62
CA VAL A 355 6.96 12.97 5.20
C VAL A 355 5.71 13.40 5.97
N ARG A 356 5.42 14.71 5.95
CA ARG A 356 4.32 15.32 6.70
C ARG A 356 2.99 15.34 5.97
N GLU A 357 3.03 15.35 4.64
CA GLU A 357 1.90 15.18 3.74
C GLU A 357 2.26 14.11 2.71
N PHE A 358 1.36 13.14 2.48
CA PHE A 358 1.55 12.11 1.48
C PHE A 358 0.23 11.61 0.93
N THR A 359 0.22 11.20 -0.33
CA THR A 359 -0.92 10.50 -0.93
C THR A 359 -0.93 9.06 -0.47
N MET A 360 -2.07 8.62 0.03
CA MET A 360 -2.40 7.23 0.31
C MET A 360 -3.42 6.73 -0.73
N ALA A 361 -3.46 5.42 -0.90
CA ALA A 361 -4.62 4.74 -1.48
C ALA A 361 -5.02 3.65 -0.49
N GLU A 362 -6.28 3.63 -0.05
CA GLU A 362 -6.75 2.69 0.98
C GLU A 362 -8.01 1.98 0.48
N ILE A 363 -8.21 0.74 0.94
CA ILE A 363 -9.36 -0.10 0.60
C ILE A 363 -9.94 -0.65 1.91
N GLU A 364 -11.23 -0.42 2.15
CA GLU A 364 -11.97 -1.11 3.22
C GLU A 364 -12.77 -2.26 2.59
N HIS A 365 -12.33 -3.51 2.79
CA HIS A 365 -13.09 -4.69 2.35
C HIS A 365 -13.96 -5.22 3.49
N PHE A 366 -15.25 -4.89 3.44
CA PHE A 366 -16.27 -5.31 4.40
C PHE A 366 -16.74 -6.74 4.08
N VAL A 367 -16.56 -7.66 5.02
CA VAL A 367 -16.92 -9.09 4.89
C VAL A 367 -17.67 -9.56 6.14
N ASP A 368 -18.53 -10.58 6.01
CA ASP A 368 -19.14 -11.25 7.16
C ASP A 368 -18.03 -11.89 8.01
N PRO A 369 -17.92 -11.62 9.34
CA PRO A 369 -16.91 -12.23 10.20
C PRO A 369 -16.88 -13.76 10.17
N ASN A 370 -18.00 -14.41 9.84
CA ASN A 370 -18.15 -15.86 9.78
C ASN A 370 -17.84 -16.46 8.40
N GLU A 371 -17.75 -15.63 7.34
CA GLU A 371 -17.55 -16.06 5.95
C GLU A 371 -16.33 -15.37 5.33
N LYS A 372 -15.19 -15.34 6.05
CA LYS A 372 -13.89 -14.83 5.58
C LYS A 372 -13.24 -15.74 4.51
N ILE A 373 -13.91 -15.93 3.38
CA ILE A 373 -13.46 -16.72 2.23
C ILE A 373 -13.54 -15.86 0.97
N HIS A 374 -12.41 -15.64 0.28
CA HIS A 374 -12.43 -14.86 -0.97
C HIS A 374 -12.64 -15.74 -2.21
N PRO A 375 -13.68 -15.49 -3.05
CA PRO A 375 -14.00 -16.36 -4.17
C PRO A 375 -12.93 -16.36 -5.28
N LYS A 376 -12.11 -15.31 -5.38
CA LYS A 376 -10.99 -15.24 -6.34
C LYS A 376 -9.66 -15.79 -5.79
N PHE A 377 -9.58 -16.33 -4.55
CA PHE A 377 -8.29 -16.72 -3.95
C PHE A 377 -7.43 -17.67 -4.82
N SER A 378 -8.06 -18.57 -5.56
CA SER A 378 -7.39 -19.48 -6.50
C SER A 378 -6.59 -18.75 -7.61
N SER A 379 -6.89 -17.49 -7.94
CA SER A 379 -6.15 -16.74 -8.96
C SER A 379 -4.79 -16.19 -8.46
N VAL A 380 -4.48 -16.35 -7.18
CA VAL A 380 -3.19 -15.94 -6.58
C VAL A 380 -2.54 -17.03 -5.72
N ALA A 381 -3.23 -18.14 -5.44
CA ALA A 381 -2.74 -19.22 -4.58
C ALA A 381 -1.40 -19.84 -5.06
N ASP A 382 -1.10 -19.79 -6.36
CA ASP A 382 0.15 -20.29 -6.95
C ASP A 382 1.33 -19.30 -6.91
N LEU A 383 1.19 -18.15 -6.24
CA LEU A 383 2.29 -17.20 -6.08
C LEU A 383 3.27 -17.65 -4.99
N ASP A 384 4.53 -17.82 -5.36
CA ASP A 384 5.65 -17.93 -4.41
C ASP A 384 6.01 -16.55 -3.85
N ILE A 385 5.82 -16.36 -2.55
CA ILE A 385 6.01 -15.07 -1.87
C ILE A 385 6.95 -15.25 -0.67
N MET A 386 7.87 -14.30 -0.46
CA MET A 386 8.72 -14.27 0.74
C MET A 386 7.92 -13.78 1.95
N LEU A 387 7.61 -14.69 2.87
CA LEU A 387 6.83 -14.43 4.08
C LEU A 387 7.73 -14.42 5.33
N TYR A 388 7.44 -13.50 6.26
CA TYR A 388 8.16 -13.35 7.53
C TYR A 388 7.14 -13.32 8.68
N SER A 389 6.60 -14.49 9.03
CA SER A 389 5.56 -14.64 10.05
C SER A 389 6.04 -14.28 11.47
N SER A 390 5.10 -13.94 12.36
CA SER A 390 5.37 -13.65 13.77
C SER A 390 6.09 -14.85 14.44
N LYS A 391 5.72 -16.07 14.06
CA LYS A 391 6.37 -17.32 14.50
C LYS A 391 7.84 -17.38 14.08
N ALA A 392 8.18 -17.07 12.83
CA ALA A 392 9.55 -17.08 12.31
C ALA A 392 10.41 -15.96 12.92
N GLN A 393 9.85 -14.74 13.02
CA GLN A 393 10.49 -13.64 13.72
C GLN A 393 10.83 -14.03 15.16
N THR A 394 9.84 -14.50 15.94
CA THR A 394 10.04 -14.86 17.35
C THR A 394 10.96 -16.07 17.55
N SER A 395 11.13 -16.96 16.57
CA SER A 395 12.11 -18.06 16.60
C SER A 395 13.50 -17.72 16.07
N GLY A 396 13.77 -16.46 15.70
CA GLY A 396 15.05 -16.04 15.12
C GLY A 396 15.34 -16.61 13.72
N GLN A 397 14.33 -17.16 13.04
CA GLN A 397 14.45 -17.64 11.67
C GLN A 397 14.31 -16.48 10.69
N SER A 398 14.88 -16.60 9.51
CA SER A 398 14.69 -15.61 8.44
C SER A 398 13.28 -15.66 7.85
N ALA A 399 12.95 -14.68 7.02
CA ALA A 399 11.90 -14.82 6.03
C ALA A 399 12.20 -16.02 5.11
N HIS A 400 11.16 -16.64 4.56
CA HIS A 400 11.27 -17.76 3.61
C HIS A 400 10.22 -17.65 2.51
N ILE A 401 10.53 -18.18 1.33
CA ILE A 401 9.58 -18.27 0.22
C ILE A 401 8.60 -19.40 0.50
N MET A 402 7.31 -19.14 0.33
CA MET A 402 6.24 -20.14 0.41
C MET A 402 5.13 -19.79 -0.59
N ARG A 403 4.53 -20.84 -1.18
CA ARG A 403 3.36 -20.72 -2.06
C ARG A 403 2.16 -20.21 -1.26
N LEU A 404 1.45 -19.22 -1.81
CA LEU A 404 0.42 -18.47 -1.09
C LEU A 404 -0.80 -19.33 -0.68
N GLY A 405 -1.13 -20.36 -1.46
CA GLY A 405 -2.12 -21.38 -1.10
C GLY A 405 -1.70 -22.15 0.16
N ASP A 406 -0.52 -22.76 0.12
CA ASP A 406 0.09 -23.50 1.24
C ASP A 406 0.18 -22.65 2.52
N ALA A 407 0.43 -21.35 2.39
CA ALA A 407 0.49 -20.40 3.50
C ALA A 407 -0.86 -20.22 4.23
N VAL A 408 -1.98 -20.30 3.51
CA VAL A 408 -3.34 -20.25 4.08
C VAL A 408 -3.76 -21.64 4.58
N GLU A 409 -3.46 -22.71 3.83
CA GLU A 409 -3.76 -24.10 4.25
C GLU A 409 -3.05 -24.50 5.56
N GLN A 410 -1.83 -24.01 5.78
CA GLN A 410 -1.06 -24.24 7.02
C GLN A 410 -1.41 -23.27 8.17
N GLY A 411 -2.35 -22.34 7.97
CA GLY A 411 -2.70 -21.32 8.98
C GLY A 411 -1.53 -20.42 9.36
N VAL A 412 -0.68 -20.07 8.38
CA VAL A 412 0.35 -19.03 8.54
C VAL A 412 -0.27 -17.67 8.27
N ILE A 413 -1.02 -17.55 7.17
CA ILE A 413 -1.95 -16.44 6.89
C ILE A 413 -3.34 -16.87 7.37
N ASN A 414 -4.01 -16.02 8.14
CA ASN A 414 -5.24 -16.37 8.87
C ASN A 414 -6.39 -16.88 7.98
N ASN A 415 -6.65 -16.24 6.84
CA ASN A 415 -7.78 -16.56 5.96
C ASN A 415 -7.50 -16.18 4.50
N SER A 416 -8.34 -16.67 3.57
CA SER A 416 -8.15 -16.46 2.13
C SER A 416 -8.53 -15.08 1.61
N VAL A 417 -9.18 -14.23 2.41
CA VAL A 417 -9.38 -12.80 2.08
C VAL A 417 -8.06 -12.04 2.28
N LEU A 418 -7.43 -12.22 3.44
CA LEU A 418 -6.11 -11.66 3.72
C LEU A 418 -5.05 -12.22 2.74
N GLY A 419 -5.11 -13.54 2.48
CA GLY A 419 -4.30 -14.18 1.44
C GLY A 419 -4.54 -13.59 0.05
N TYR A 420 -5.78 -13.32 -0.35
CA TYR A 420 -6.07 -12.72 -1.66
C TYR A 420 -5.45 -11.33 -1.80
N PHE A 421 -5.63 -10.46 -0.79
CA PHE A 421 -5.06 -9.12 -0.83
C PHE A 421 -3.52 -9.14 -0.80
N ILE A 422 -2.87 -10.01 -0.02
CA ILE A 422 -1.41 -10.22 -0.09
C ILE A 422 -0.96 -10.58 -1.52
N GLY A 423 -1.66 -11.50 -2.19
CA GLY A 423 -1.37 -11.89 -3.58
C GLY A 423 -1.55 -10.74 -4.59
N ARG A 424 -2.64 -9.95 -4.47
CA ARG A 424 -2.86 -8.77 -5.32
C ARG A 424 -1.85 -7.65 -5.03
N ILE A 425 -1.49 -7.39 -3.77
CA ILE A 425 -0.45 -6.44 -3.38
C ILE A 425 0.90 -6.83 -4.02
N TYR A 426 1.29 -8.11 -3.96
CA TYR A 426 2.50 -8.61 -4.62
C TYR A 426 2.47 -8.38 -6.15
N LEU A 427 1.37 -8.75 -6.81
CA LEU A 427 1.20 -8.56 -8.26
C LEU A 427 1.20 -7.08 -8.67
N TYR A 428 0.60 -6.21 -7.86
CA TYR A 428 0.64 -4.76 -8.09
C TYR A 428 2.05 -4.19 -7.92
N LEU A 429 2.71 -4.45 -6.79
CA LEU A 429 4.04 -3.90 -6.48
C LEU A 429 5.07 -4.34 -7.53
N THR A 430 5.04 -5.61 -7.93
CA THR A 430 5.92 -6.12 -8.99
C THR A 430 5.58 -5.52 -10.37
N LYS A 431 4.30 -5.33 -10.71
CA LYS A 431 3.86 -4.66 -11.96
C LYS A 431 4.30 -3.19 -12.05
N VAL A 432 4.46 -2.48 -10.93
CA VAL A 432 4.94 -1.08 -10.90
C VAL A 432 6.47 -0.95 -10.78
N GLY A 433 7.22 -2.06 -10.65
CA GLY A 433 8.69 -2.06 -10.71
C GLY A 433 9.40 -2.39 -9.39
N VAL A 434 8.70 -2.89 -8.37
CA VAL A 434 9.36 -3.40 -7.16
C VAL A 434 9.99 -4.77 -7.46
N ALA A 435 11.33 -4.83 -7.43
CA ALA A 435 12.11 -6.07 -7.52
C ALA A 435 11.65 -7.15 -6.50
N LYS A 436 11.47 -8.38 -6.97
CA LYS A 436 10.83 -9.49 -6.23
C LYS A 436 11.66 -10.01 -5.05
N ASP A 437 12.97 -10.10 -5.25
CA ASP A 437 13.99 -10.45 -4.26
C ASP A 437 14.08 -9.42 -3.12
N LYS A 438 13.68 -8.17 -3.38
CA LYS A 438 13.68 -7.05 -2.44
C LYS A 438 12.30 -6.75 -1.85
N LEU A 439 11.35 -7.69 -1.92
CA LEU A 439 9.99 -7.59 -1.40
C LEU A 439 9.67 -8.78 -0.48
N ARG A 440 9.21 -8.51 0.75
CA ARG A 440 8.69 -9.50 1.70
C ARG A 440 7.34 -9.06 2.27
N PHE A 441 6.58 -9.99 2.83
CA PHE A 441 5.45 -9.66 3.70
C PHE A 441 5.79 -10.05 5.14
N ARG A 442 5.81 -9.08 6.05
CA ARG A 442 6.10 -9.27 7.48
C ARG A 442 4.81 -9.23 8.29
N GLN A 443 4.53 -10.29 9.03
CA GLN A 443 3.39 -10.32 9.95
C GLN A 443 3.67 -9.46 11.19
N HIS A 444 2.67 -8.76 11.71
CA HIS A 444 2.80 -8.09 13.02
C HIS A 444 2.94 -9.11 14.14
N MET A 445 3.71 -8.77 15.17
CA MET A 445 3.68 -9.52 16.43
C MET A 445 2.47 -9.09 17.27
N ASP A 446 2.01 -9.95 18.18
CA ASP A 446 0.88 -9.69 19.09
C ASP A 446 1.08 -8.48 20.04
N ASN A 447 2.27 -7.86 20.06
CA ASN A 447 2.60 -6.62 20.77
C ASN A 447 2.93 -5.42 19.86
N GLU A 448 2.71 -5.59 18.54
CA GLU A 448 2.81 -4.54 17.51
C GLU A 448 1.46 -4.35 16.81
N MET A 449 0.70 -5.44 16.69
CA MET A 449 -0.69 -5.49 16.27
C MET A 449 -1.52 -4.47 17.04
N ALA A 450 -2.19 -3.56 16.32
CA ALA A 450 -3.08 -2.58 16.90
C ALA A 450 -4.20 -3.26 17.72
N HIS A 451 -4.69 -2.59 18.76
CA HIS A 451 -5.65 -3.14 19.77
C HIS A 451 -7.02 -3.56 19.22
N TYR A 452 -7.22 -3.46 17.91
CA TYR A 452 -8.44 -3.84 17.16
C TYR A 452 -8.21 -4.91 16.08
N ALA A 453 -6.96 -5.23 15.76
CA ALA A 453 -6.63 -6.12 14.64
C ALA A 453 -6.58 -7.60 15.06
N CYS A 454 -6.87 -8.51 14.13
CA CYS A 454 -6.85 -9.96 14.33
C CYS A 454 -5.69 -10.69 13.62
N ASP A 455 -5.18 -10.10 12.54
CA ASP A 455 -3.93 -10.44 11.85
C ASP A 455 -3.50 -9.18 11.06
N CYS A 456 -2.22 -9.01 10.76
CA CYS A 456 -1.74 -7.89 9.96
C CYS A 456 -0.42 -8.23 9.28
N TRP A 457 -0.29 -7.91 7.99
CA TRP A 457 0.89 -8.18 7.18
C TRP A 457 1.35 -6.94 6.42
N ASP A 458 2.54 -6.44 6.72
CA ASP A 458 3.17 -5.33 6.02
C ASP A 458 3.90 -5.87 4.78
N ALA A 459 3.61 -5.34 3.59
CA ALA A 459 4.53 -5.45 2.46
C ALA A 459 5.73 -4.53 2.72
N GLU A 460 6.88 -5.13 2.94
CA GLU A 460 8.14 -4.44 3.21
C GLU A 460 9.12 -4.59 2.04
N THR A 461 9.83 -3.51 1.73
CA THR A 461 10.84 -3.50 0.67
C THR A 461 12.23 -3.10 1.14
N LYS A 462 13.25 -3.74 0.58
CA LYS A 462 14.65 -3.62 0.98
C LYS A 462 15.33 -2.45 0.25
N THR A 463 15.43 -1.32 0.94
CA THR A 463 16.04 -0.07 0.45
C THR A 463 17.42 0.18 1.06
N SER A 464 18.09 1.26 0.63
CA SER A 464 19.30 1.83 1.23
C SER A 464 19.10 2.33 2.68
N TYR A 465 17.86 2.30 3.19
CA TYR A 465 17.49 2.55 4.59
C TYR A 465 17.13 1.26 5.35
N GLY A 466 17.27 0.09 4.73
CA GLY A 466 16.84 -1.20 5.24
C GLY A 466 15.45 -1.60 4.74
N TRP A 467 14.83 -2.57 5.41
CA TRP A 467 13.44 -2.95 5.17
C TRP A 467 12.50 -1.83 5.64
N ILE A 468 11.66 -1.32 4.74
CA ILE A 468 10.62 -0.33 5.04
C ILE A 468 9.25 -0.86 4.62
N GLU A 469 8.25 -0.68 5.49
CA GLU A 469 6.84 -0.92 5.20
C GLU A 469 6.35 0.07 4.12
N ILE A 470 5.70 -0.43 3.07
CA ILE A 470 5.16 0.38 1.96
C ILE A 470 3.69 0.12 1.65
N VAL A 471 3.15 -1.03 2.10
CA VAL A 471 1.72 -1.32 2.14
C VAL A 471 1.40 -2.06 3.43
N GLY A 472 0.50 -1.54 4.27
CA GLY A 472 -0.09 -2.31 5.38
C GLY A 472 -1.25 -3.19 4.88
N CYS A 473 -1.47 -4.36 5.48
CA CYS A 473 -2.63 -5.20 5.17
C CYS A 473 -3.22 -5.79 6.46
N ALA A 474 -4.16 -5.06 7.08
CA ALA A 474 -4.68 -5.34 8.42
C ALA A 474 -6.08 -5.95 8.41
N ASP A 475 -6.35 -6.95 9.26
CA ASP A 475 -7.71 -7.41 9.59
C ASP A 475 -8.20 -6.62 10.81
N ARG A 476 -8.76 -5.41 10.61
CA ARG A 476 -9.19 -4.46 11.67
C ARG A 476 -10.44 -4.92 12.45
N SER A 477 -10.88 -6.17 12.25
CA SER A 477 -12.12 -6.72 12.76
C SER A 477 -13.30 -5.76 12.51
N CYS A 478 -14.04 -5.38 13.55
CA CYS A 478 -15.26 -4.56 13.47
C CYS A 478 -15.16 -3.28 14.33
N TYR A 479 -13.95 -2.86 14.69
CA TYR A 479 -13.72 -1.82 15.69
C TYR A 479 -14.26 -0.44 15.31
N ASP A 480 -13.84 0.10 14.15
CA ASP A 480 -14.21 1.45 13.73
C ASP A 480 -15.72 1.64 13.60
N LEU A 481 -16.42 0.68 12.97
CA LEU A 481 -17.89 0.68 12.88
C LEU A 481 -18.55 0.64 14.27
N LYS A 482 -18.03 -0.18 15.21
CA LYS A 482 -18.54 -0.23 16.60
C LYS A 482 -18.26 1.05 17.38
N CYS A 483 -17.14 1.73 17.15
CA CYS A 483 -16.82 3.00 17.80
C CYS A 483 -17.74 4.12 17.30
N HIS A 484 -17.86 4.31 15.98
CA HIS A 484 -18.74 5.33 15.41
C HIS A 484 -20.21 5.06 15.70
N ALA A 485 -20.69 3.81 15.64
CA ALA A 485 -22.08 3.49 15.96
C ALA A 485 -22.44 3.81 17.42
N ARG A 486 -21.55 3.51 18.38
CA ARG A 486 -21.76 3.85 19.81
C ARG A 486 -21.74 5.36 20.05
N ALA A 487 -20.77 6.08 19.48
CA ALA A 487 -20.62 7.52 19.70
C ALA A 487 -21.76 8.35 19.05
N THR A 488 -22.22 7.95 17.86
CA THR A 488 -23.28 8.67 17.12
C THR A 488 -24.70 8.21 17.46
N LYS A 489 -24.85 7.08 18.14
CA LYS A 489 -26.11 6.33 18.31
C LYS A 489 -26.78 5.93 16.97
N VAL A 490 -26.00 5.78 15.90
CA VAL A 490 -26.47 5.34 14.57
C VAL A 490 -25.98 3.91 14.26
N PRO A 491 -26.87 2.92 14.02
CA PRO A 491 -26.44 1.56 13.67
C PRO A 491 -25.68 1.49 12.34
N LEU A 492 -24.46 0.93 12.39
CA LEU A 492 -23.56 0.64 11.27
C LEU A 492 -23.41 -0.89 11.12
N VAL A 493 -24.47 -1.54 10.66
CA VAL A 493 -24.58 -3.00 10.46
C VAL A 493 -25.11 -3.33 9.07
N ALA A 494 -24.88 -4.55 8.62
CA ALA A 494 -25.58 -5.15 7.49
C ALA A 494 -26.67 -6.12 7.97
N GLU A 495 -27.67 -6.39 7.14
CA GLU A 495 -28.72 -7.38 7.41
C GLU A 495 -28.55 -8.59 6.50
N LYS A 496 -28.55 -9.79 7.09
CA LYS A 496 -28.40 -11.07 6.37
C LYS A 496 -29.66 -11.91 6.53
N PRO A 497 -30.35 -12.31 5.44
CA PRO A 497 -31.52 -13.19 5.54
C PRO A 497 -31.16 -14.55 6.16
N LEU A 498 -31.91 -14.94 7.20
CA LEU A 498 -31.77 -16.25 7.80
C LEU A 498 -32.38 -17.32 6.87
N LYS A 499 -31.70 -18.47 6.74
CA LYS A 499 -32.18 -19.60 5.91
C LYS A 499 -33.54 -20.13 6.37
N GLU A 500 -33.77 -20.11 7.69
CA GLU A 500 -35.03 -20.45 8.35
C GLU A 500 -35.31 -19.38 9.42
N PRO A 501 -36.55 -18.87 9.57
CA PRO A 501 -36.84 -17.82 10.54
C PRO A 501 -36.67 -18.29 11.98
N LYS A 502 -35.79 -17.62 12.74
CA LYS A 502 -35.44 -18.01 14.12
C LYS A 502 -36.38 -17.34 15.11
N THR A 503 -37.24 -18.13 15.77
CA THR A 503 -38.04 -17.63 16.89
C THR A 503 -37.17 -17.56 18.14
N VAL A 504 -37.07 -16.37 18.73
CA VAL A 504 -36.43 -16.12 20.03
C VAL A 504 -37.47 -15.61 21.03
N ASN A 505 -37.37 -16.07 22.28
CA ASN A 505 -38.04 -15.42 23.39
C ASN A 505 -37.32 -14.09 23.66
N VAL A 506 -38.07 -13.01 23.82
CA VAL A 506 -37.55 -11.68 24.16
C VAL A 506 -38.19 -11.24 25.47
N VAL A 507 -37.35 -10.85 26.42
CA VAL A 507 -37.73 -10.21 27.67
C VAL A 507 -37.23 -8.78 27.61
N GLN A 508 -38.12 -7.81 27.81
CA GLN A 508 -37.78 -6.38 27.80
C GLN A 508 -38.65 -5.61 28.80
N PHE A 509 -38.16 -4.47 29.28
CA PHE A 509 -39.02 -3.52 29.99
C PHE A 509 -40.07 -2.91 29.04
N GLU A 510 -41.26 -2.66 29.56
CA GLU A 510 -42.35 -1.93 28.90
C GLU A 510 -42.61 -0.63 29.68
N PRO A 511 -41.83 0.45 29.43
CA PRO A 511 -41.89 1.69 30.18
C PRO A 511 -43.14 2.52 29.84
N ASN A 512 -43.93 2.85 30.86
CA ASN A 512 -45.03 3.81 30.80
C ASN A 512 -44.48 5.24 30.68
N LYS A 513 -44.24 5.66 29.44
CA LYS A 513 -43.74 7.00 29.07
C LYS A 513 -44.55 8.13 29.69
N GLY A 514 -45.85 7.93 29.92
CA GLY A 514 -46.74 8.91 30.55
C GLY A 514 -46.52 9.08 32.05
N ALA A 515 -46.17 8.00 32.78
CA ALA A 515 -45.83 8.07 34.20
C ALA A 515 -44.39 8.56 34.40
N ILE A 516 -43.42 7.95 33.71
CA ILE A 516 -41.99 8.34 33.75
C ILE A 516 -41.82 9.82 33.33
N GLY A 517 -42.52 10.26 32.28
CA GLY A 517 -42.50 11.66 31.83
C GLY A 517 -43.08 12.66 32.84
N LYS A 518 -44.11 12.28 33.61
CA LYS A 518 -44.67 13.12 34.69
C LYS A 518 -43.72 13.22 35.89
N ALA A 519 -43.11 12.10 36.28
CA ALA A 519 -42.19 12.04 37.41
C ALA A 519 -40.89 12.81 37.14
N TYR A 520 -40.18 12.47 36.06
CA TYR A 520 -38.81 12.93 35.81
C TYR A 520 -38.67 14.06 34.78
N LYS A 521 -39.76 14.43 34.10
CA LYS A 521 -39.82 15.59 33.18
C LYS A 521 -38.71 15.53 32.12
N LYS A 522 -37.74 16.45 32.17
CA LYS A 522 -36.59 16.50 31.25
C LYS A 522 -35.67 15.26 31.35
N ASP A 523 -35.57 14.67 32.54
CA ASP A 523 -34.63 13.58 32.84
C ASP A 523 -35.25 12.20 32.59
N ALA A 524 -36.57 12.15 32.32
CA ALA A 524 -37.31 10.95 31.93
C ALA A 524 -36.70 10.22 30.71
N LYS A 525 -36.04 10.96 29.82
CA LYS A 525 -35.34 10.41 28.65
C LYS A 525 -34.17 9.51 29.05
N LEU A 526 -33.43 9.84 30.11
CA LEU A 526 -32.27 9.07 30.57
C LEU A 526 -32.70 7.71 31.12
N ALA A 527 -33.72 7.69 31.98
CA ALA A 527 -34.32 6.45 32.47
C ALA A 527 -34.85 5.57 31.32
N MET A 528 -35.52 6.16 30.33
CA MET A 528 -36.02 5.41 29.16
C MET A 528 -34.91 4.88 28.24
N GLU A 529 -33.79 5.60 28.07
CA GLU A 529 -32.64 5.09 27.30
C GLU A 529 -31.89 3.97 28.05
N TYR A 530 -31.80 4.04 29.39
CA TYR A 530 -31.22 2.97 30.21
C TYR A 530 -32.05 1.68 30.18
N LEU A 531 -33.37 1.79 30.41
CA LEU A 531 -34.29 0.64 30.39
C LEU A 531 -34.37 -0.06 29.02
N ALA A 532 -33.95 0.60 27.95
CA ALA A 532 -33.91 0.03 26.60
C ALA A 532 -32.65 -0.81 26.31
N VAL A 533 -31.64 -0.81 27.20
CA VAL A 533 -30.36 -1.53 27.00
C VAL A 533 -30.02 -2.53 28.13
N CYS A 534 -30.94 -2.77 29.07
CA CYS A 534 -30.79 -3.80 30.09
C CYS A 534 -30.87 -5.22 29.49
N ASP A 535 -30.11 -6.16 30.08
CA ASP A 535 -30.13 -7.58 29.71
C ASP A 535 -31.24 -8.37 30.44
N GLU A 536 -31.52 -9.59 29.96
CA GLU A 536 -32.59 -10.46 30.49
C GLU A 536 -32.40 -10.86 31.97
N CYS A 537 -31.16 -10.99 32.46
CA CYS A 537 -30.91 -11.35 33.85
C CYS A 537 -31.23 -10.16 34.76
N PHE A 538 -30.73 -8.97 34.44
CA PHE A 538 -31.06 -7.75 35.15
C PHE A 538 -32.57 -7.46 35.12
N ILE A 539 -33.24 -7.62 33.97
CA ILE A 539 -34.69 -7.42 33.87
C ILE A 539 -35.45 -8.40 34.77
N ALA A 540 -35.03 -9.66 34.89
CA ALA A 540 -35.65 -10.63 35.79
C ALA A 540 -35.47 -10.26 37.27
N GLU A 541 -34.27 -9.83 37.68
CA GLU A 541 -34.00 -9.38 39.05
C GLU A 541 -34.84 -8.14 39.42
N GLN A 542 -34.93 -7.16 38.52
CA GLN A 542 -35.72 -5.94 38.77
C GLN A 542 -37.23 -6.22 38.70
N GLU A 543 -37.69 -7.19 37.91
CA GLU A 543 -39.08 -7.65 37.95
C GLU A 543 -39.44 -8.28 39.31
N GLN A 544 -38.51 -9.02 39.92
CA GLN A 544 -38.70 -9.57 41.25
C GLN A 544 -38.77 -8.46 42.30
N LEU A 545 -37.89 -7.45 42.23
CA LEU A 545 -37.95 -6.27 43.12
C LEU A 545 -39.25 -5.45 42.94
N LEU A 546 -39.70 -5.24 41.70
CA LEU A 546 -41.03 -4.68 41.40
C LEU A 546 -42.17 -5.51 41.99
N ASN A 547 -42.00 -6.83 42.11
CA ASN A 547 -43.02 -7.72 42.67
C ASN A 547 -43.05 -7.72 44.19
N ASP A 548 -41.90 -7.81 44.83
CA ASP A 548 -41.77 -7.93 46.29
C ASP A 548 -41.90 -6.57 46.99
N ASN A 549 -41.31 -5.50 46.42
CA ASN A 549 -41.24 -4.16 47.02
C ASN A 549 -42.11 -3.11 46.31
N GLY A 550 -42.59 -3.37 45.10
CA GLY A 550 -43.38 -2.44 44.29
C GLY A 550 -42.57 -1.43 43.45
N GLU A 551 -41.29 -1.27 43.76
CA GLU A 551 -40.34 -0.38 43.08
C GLU A 551 -38.92 -0.97 43.04
N PHE A 552 -38.10 -0.45 42.12
CA PHE A 552 -36.66 -0.69 42.05
C PHE A 552 -35.94 0.62 41.71
N THR A 553 -34.61 0.67 41.82
CA THR A 553 -33.83 1.89 41.55
C THR A 553 -32.68 1.62 40.58
N ILE A 554 -32.53 2.49 39.58
CA ILE A 554 -31.42 2.49 38.62
C ILE A 554 -30.57 3.75 38.75
N GLU A 555 -29.31 3.69 38.33
CA GLU A 555 -28.43 4.85 38.23
C GLU A 555 -27.85 4.98 36.81
N THR A 556 -27.94 6.18 36.22
CA THR A 556 -27.39 6.49 34.90
C THR A 556 -27.04 7.98 34.76
N GLU A 557 -25.96 8.30 34.04
CA GLU A 557 -25.41 9.66 33.89
C GLU A 557 -25.29 10.45 35.22
N GLY A 558 -24.94 9.76 36.31
CA GLY A 558 -24.81 10.35 37.66
C GLY A 558 -26.15 10.75 38.30
N LYS A 559 -27.25 10.12 37.89
CA LYS A 559 -28.60 10.34 38.43
C LYS A 559 -29.30 9.04 38.78
N THR A 560 -29.97 9.05 39.92
CA THR A 560 -30.74 7.94 40.48
C THR A 560 -32.23 8.05 40.12
N PHE A 561 -32.86 6.96 39.69
CA PHE A 561 -34.28 6.90 39.31
C PHE A 561 -34.98 5.71 39.97
N THR A 562 -35.98 5.97 40.80
CA THR A 562 -36.78 4.95 41.51
C THR A 562 -38.09 4.66 40.76
N LEU A 563 -38.17 3.51 40.11
CA LEU A 563 -39.19 3.15 39.15
C LEU A 563 -40.22 2.20 39.79
N THR A 564 -41.48 2.64 39.85
CA THR A 564 -42.61 1.84 40.38
C THR A 564 -43.24 0.96 39.31
N LYS A 565 -44.08 -0.01 39.73
CA LYS A 565 -44.95 -0.80 38.84
C LYS A 565 -45.82 0.03 37.88
N ASP A 566 -46.21 1.25 38.25
CA ASP A 566 -46.98 2.15 37.38
C ASP A 566 -46.13 2.76 36.26
N MET A 567 -44.81 2.81 36.46
CA MET A 567 -43.82 3.38 35.55
C MET A 567 -43.23 2.34 34.60
N VAL A 568 -43.02 1.10 35.06
CA VAL A 568 -42.34 0.05 34.29
C VAL A 568 -43.02 -1.30 34.49
N GLY A 569 -43.51 -1.89 33.41
CA GLY A 569 -43.81 -3.33 33.34
C GLY A 569 -42.66 -4.12 32.71
N VAL A 570 -42.78 -5.46 32.71
CA VAL A 570 -41.90 -6.37 31.96
C VAL A 570 -42.74 -7.15 30.95
N LYS A 571 -42.24 -7.25 29.72
CA LYS A 571 -42.92 -7.89 28.59
C LYS A 571 -42.10 -9.08 28.11
N ARG A 572 -42.72 -10.26 28.15
CA ARG A 572 -42.18 -11.50 27.56
C ARG A 572 -42.98 -11.84 26.31
N PHE A 573 -42.32 -12.00 25.18
CA PHE A 573 -42.97 -12.35 23.92
C PHE A 573 -42.01 -13.11 23.00
N GLN A 574 -42.56 -13.84 22.02
CA GLN A 574 -41.76 -14.46 20.97
C GLN A 574 -41.62 -13.51 19.78
N LYS A 575 -40.38 -13.30 19.34
CA LYS A 575 -40.05 -12.55 18.13
C LYS A 575 -39.45 -13.51 17.12
N THR A 576 -40.10 -13.68 15.97
CA THR A 576 -39.54 -14.38 14.83
C THR A 576 -38.59 -13.44 14.09
N LEU A 577 -37.31 -13.80 14.03
CA LEU A 577 -36.29 -13.09 13.25
C LEU A 577 -36.19 -13.72 11.87
N HIS A 578 -36.36 -12.90 10.83
CA HIS A 578 -36.17 -13.29 9.42
C HIS A 578 -34.79 -12.87 8.89
N VAL A 579 -34.10 -11.98 9.60
CA VAL A 579 -32.75 -11.50 9.32
C VAL A 579 -31.91 -11.54 10.59
N GLU A 580 -30.60 -11.65 10.43
CA GLU A 580 -29.60 -11.39 11.47
C GLU A 580 -28.83 -10.09 11.15
N GLU A 581 -28.54 -9.30 12.17
CA GLU A 581 -27.68 -8.11 12.06
C GLU A 581 -26.21 -8.54 12.15
N VAL A 582 -25.44 -8.26 11.10
CA VAL A 582 -24.01 -8.56 11.01
C VAL A 582 -23.23 -7.25 11.12
N VAL A 583 -22.37 -7.13 12.11
CA VAL A 583 -21.32 -6.10 12.11
C VAL A 583 -20.17 -6.61 11.24
N PRO A 584 -19.86 -6.00 10.08
CA PRO A 584 -18.83 -6.53 9.19
C PRO A 584 -17.45 -6.56 9.85
N SER A 585 -16.65 -7.55 9.46
CA SER A 585 -15.20 -7.47 9.60
C SER A 585 -14.63 -6.66 8.44
N VAL A 586 -13.51 -5.97 8.65
CA VAL A 586 -12.83 -5.17 7.63
C VAL A 586 -11.41 -5.67 7.42
N ILE A 587 -11.04 -5.89 6.15
CA ILE A 587 -9.63 -6.03 5.74
C ILE A 587 -9.20 -4.72 5.07
N GLU A 588 -8.11 -4.13 5.55
CA GLU A 588 -7.58 -2.83 5.11
C GLU A 588 -6.21 -2.97 4.42
N PRO A 589 -6.17 -2.98 3.08
CA PRO A 589 -4.97 -2.68 2.29
C PRO A 589 -4.61 -1.17 2.26
N SER A 590 -3.64 -0.81 3.12
CA SER A 590 -2.94 0.45 3.39
C SER A 590 -1.82 0.92 2.43
N PHE A 591 -2.01 1.59 1.28
CA PHE A 591 -0.88 1.86 0.33
C PHE A 591 -0.20 3.23 0.48
N GLY A 592 1.08 3.24 0.89
CA GLY A 592 1.92 4.45 1.00
C GLY A 592 2.57 4.87 -0.32
N ILE A 593 1.82 5.54 -1.21
CA ILE A 593 2.24 5.86 -2.61
C ILE A 593 3.61 6.56 -2.70
N GLY A 594 3.93 7.46 -1.76
CA GLY A 594 5.24 8.13 -1.70
C GLY A 594 6.40 7.17 -1.44
N ARG A 595 6.22 6.18 -0.56
CA ARG A 595 7.22 5.13 -0.29
C ARG A 595 7.34 4.15 -1.44
N ILE A 596 6.20 3.72 -2.01
CA ILE A 596 6.17 2.82 -3.19
C ILE A 596 6.96 3.44 -4.35
N MET A 597 6.74 4.73 -4.64
CA MET A 597 7.48 5.45 -5.68
C MET A 597 8.97 5.61 -5.35
N TYR A 598 9.33 5.84 -4.08
CA TYR A 598 10.74 5.87 -3.66
C TYR A 598 11.43 4.50 -3.82
N THR A 599 10.75 3.41 -3.45
CA THR A 599 11.22 2.03 -3.69
C THR A 599 11.44 1.78 -5.18
N ILE A 600 10.53 2.22 -6.05
CA ILE A 600 10.67 2.09 -7.50
C ILE A 600 11.91 2.87 -7.99
N PHE A 601 12.22 4.06 -7.45
CA PHE A 601 13.46 4.75 -7.79
C PHE A 601 14.69 3.90 -7.44
N GLU A 602 14.81 3.41 -6.19
CA GLU A 602 15.98 2.62 -5.79
C GLU A 602 16.09 1.26 -6.51
N HIS A 603 14.97 0.59 -6.77
CA HIS A 603 14.95 -0.74 -7.40
C HIS A 603 15.14 -0.69 -8.93
N THR A 604 15.03 0.50 -9.56
CA THR A 604 15.19 0.67 -11.01
C THR A 604 16.31 1.63 -11.41
N PHE A 605 17.02 2.26 -10.47
CA PHE A 605 18.14 3.14 -10.79
C PHE A 605 19.40 2.35 -11.17
N HIS A 606 19.98 2.70 -12.31
CA HIS A 606 21.22 2.10 -12.81
C HIS A 606 22.16 3.16 -13.42
N ILE A 607 23.43 2.77 -13.56
CA ILE A 607 24.48 3.51 -14.24
C ILE A 607 24.86 2.70 -15.49
N ARG A 608 25.16 3.35 -16.62
CA ARG A 608 25.62 2.65 -17.82
C ARG A 608 27.06 2.15 -17.67
N GLU A 609 27.32 0.94 -18.14
CA GLU A 609 28.67 0.43 -18.31
C GLU A 609 29.47 1.34 -19.25
N GLY A 610 30.73 1.64 -18.88
CA GLY A 610 31.64 2.50 -19.66
C GLY A 610 31.37 4.01 -19.60
N ASP A 611 30.23 4.47 -19.07
CA ASP A 611 29.93 5.90 -18.90
C ASP A 611 29.21 6.16 -17.57
N GLU A 612 30.01 6.43 -16.55
CA GLU A 612 29.53 6.73 -15.20
C GLU A 612 28.62 7.97 -15.10
N GLN A 613 28.60 8.87 -16.08
CA GLN A 613 27.71 10.05 -16.05
C GLN A 613 26.30 9.72 -16.55
N ARG A 614 26.12 8.60 -17.26
CA ARG A 614 24.82 8.19 -17.80
C ARG A 614 24.08 7.29 -16.81
N THR A 615 23.24 7.92 -15.99
CA THR A 615 22.24 7.24 -15.16
C THR A 615 20.96 6.97 -15.95
N TYR A 616 20.20 5.96 -15.55
CA TYR A 616 18.86 5.70 -16.09
C TYR A 616 17.96 4.99 -15.08
N PHE A 617 16.64 5.03 -15.32
CA PHE A 617 15.65 4.31 -14.53
C PHE A 617 14.91 3.26 -15.35
N SER A 618 15.04 1.98 -14.98
CA SER A 618 14.35 0.82 -15.56
C SER A 618 12.85 0.75 -15.20
N PHE A 619 12.12 1.87 -15.27
CA PHE A 619 10.68 1.90 -14.99
C PHE A 619 9.92 0.98 -15.97
N PRO A 620 9.04 0.07 -15.51
CA PRO A 620 8.17 -0.69 -16.40
C PRO A 620 7.36 0.24 -17.31
N ALA A 621 7.17 -0.14 -18.57
CA ALA A 621 6.54 0.72 -19.59
C ALA A 621 5.15 1.23 -19.16
N THR A 622 4.39 0.41 -18.42
CA THR A 622 3.11 0.76 -17.78
C THR A 622 3.18 2.00 -16.89
N VAL A 623 4.23 2.15 -16.08
CA VAL A 623 4.40 3.29 -15.14
C VAL A 623 5.34 4.39 -15.64
N ALA A 624 6.23 4.09 -16.59
CA ALA A 624 7.22 5.04 -17.14
C ALA A 624 6.59 6.43 -17.45
N PRO A 625 7.19 7.56 -17.01
CA PRO A 625 6.58 8.89 -17.07
C PRO A 625 6.11 9.28 -18.48
N TYR A 626 7.00 9.08 -19.45
CA TYR A 626 6.72 9.14 -20.88
C TYR A 626 7.00 7.77 -21.46
N LYS A 627 6.13 7.30 -22.35
CA LYS A 627 6.28 6.01 -23.02
C LYS A 627 7.30 6.10 -24.15
N CYS A 628 7.26 7.20 -24.91
CA CYS A 628 8.13 7.44 -26.05
C CYS A 628 8.93 8.74 -25.93
N SER A 629 10.14 8.77 -26.48
CA SER A 629 10.76 9.99 -26.99
C SER A 629 10.72 10.02 -28.52
N VAL A 630 10.67 11.21 -29.10
CA VAL A 630 10.74 11.41 -30.57
C VAL A 630 11.93 12.32 -30.87
N LEU A 631 12.90 11.79 -31.61
CA LEU A 631 14.24 12.36 -31.75
C LEU A 631 14.63 12.45 -33.25
N PRO A 632 14.74 13.64 -33.86
CA PRO A 632 15.39 13.75 -35.17
C PRO A 632 16.90 13.53 -35.05
N LEU A 633 17.57 12.85 -35.97
CA LEU A 633 19.00 12.49 -35.84
C LEU A 633 19.90 13.73 -35.62
N SER A 634 19.57 14.84 -36.28
CA SER A 634 20.18 16.16 -36.12
C SER A 634 19.11 17.26 -36.23
N GLN A 635 19.50 18.54 -36.26
CA GLN A 635 18.57 19.67 -36.43
C GLN A 635 18.21 19.97 -37.90
N ASN A 636 18.34 18.99 -38.79
CA ASN A 636 17.97 19.12 -40.18
C ASN A 636 16.44 19.30 -40.33
N GLN A 637 16.02 20.30 -41.11
CA GLN A 637 14.61 20.65 -41.27
C GLN A 637 13.82 19.55 -41.99
N GLU A 638 14.47 18.71 -42.80
CA GLU A 638 13.86 17.55 -43.48
C GLU A 638 13.26 16.53 -42.49
N PHE A 639 13.73 16.48 -41.24
CA PHE A 639 13.17 15.59 -40.21
C PHE A 639 11.91 16.15 -39.53
N MET A 640 11.71 17.47 -39.55
CA MET A 640 10.66 18.14 -38.76
C MET A 640 9.22 17.78 -39.16
N PRO A 641 8.87 17.53 -40.44
CA PRO A 641 7.56 17.00 -40.82
C PRO A 641 7.24 15.66 -40.15
N PHE A 642 8.17 14.70 -40.21
CA PHE A 642 8.03 13.38 -39.59
C PHE A 642 7.97 13.46 -38.05
N VAL A 643 8.77 14.34 -37.43
CA VAL A 643 8.72 14.58 -35.97
C VAL A 643 7.34 15.07 -35.54
N LYS A 644 6.75 16.01 -36.31
CA LYS A 644 5.42 16.55 -36.05
C LYS A 644 4.33 15.49 -36.26
N GLU A 645 4.33 14.81 -37.41
CA GLU A 645 3.34 13.78 -37.75
C GLU A 645 3.33 12.65 -36.70
N LEU A 646 4.51 12.16 -36.30
CA LEU A 646 4.64 11.11 -35.30
C LEU A 646 4.19 11.59 -33.91
N SER A 647 4.46 12.85 -33.53
CA SER A 647 3.97 13.44 -32.28
C SER A 647 2.44 13.56 -32.25
N GLU A 648 1.82 13.99 -33.36
CA GLU A 648 0.36 14.04 -33.50
C GLU A 648 -0.26 12.62 -33.48
N ALA A 649 0.38 11.64 -34.13
CA ALA A 649 -0.06 10.24 -34.15
C ALA A 649 0.08 9.54 -32.78
N MET A 650 1.15 9.83 -32.03
CA MET A 650 1.32 9.38 -30.63
C MET A 650 0.23 9.97 -29.73
N THR A 651 -0.04 11.28 -29.85
CA THR A 651 -1.12 11.97 -29.14
C THR A 651 -2.48 11.32 -29.41
N LYS A 652 -2.77 11.03 -30.70
CA LYS A 652 -4.01 10.38 -31.15
C LYS A 652 -4.18 8.95 -30.63
N ASN A 653 -3.08 8.25 -30.31
CA ASN A 653 -3.10 6.92 -29.69
C ASN A 653 -3.09 6.97 -28.14
N GLY A 654 -3.13 8.16 -27.53
CA GLY A 654 -3.07 8.33 -26.07
C GLY A 654 -1.68 8.08 -25.45
N VAL A 655 -0.63 8.04 -26.28
CA VAL A 655 0.73 7.72 -25.84
C VAL A 655 1.42 8.97 -25.29
N SER A 656 1.69 9.00 -23.98
CA SER A 656 2.50 10.07 -23.39
C SER A 656 3.91 10.00 -23.96
N HIS A 657 4.38 11.11 -24.54
CA HIS A 657 5.67 11.14 -25.22
C HIS A 657 6.34 12.51 -25.07
N LYS A 658 7.63 12.58 -25.41
CA LYS A 658 8.41 13.82 -25.39
C LYS A 658 9.27 13.97 -26.65
N VAL A 659 9.09 15.06 -27.37
CA VAL A 659 10.04 15.50 -28.41
C VAL A 659 11.31 16.06 -27.74
N ASP A 660 12.48 15.74 -28.30
CA ASP A 660 13.74 16.41 -28.02
C ASP A 660 14.51 16.64 -29.34
N ASP A 661 14.34 17.83 -29.89
CA ASP A 661 14.90 18.39 -31.12
C ASP A 661 16.11 19.33 -30.85
N SER A 662 16.57 19.38 -29.61
CA SER A 662 17.67 20.25 -29.18
C SER A 662 19.01 19.88 -29.83
N SER A 663 19.93 20.86 -29.91
CA SER A 663 21.22 20.81 -30.63
C SER A 663 22.26 19.81 -30.11
N GLY A 664 21.89 18.89 -29.22
CA GLY A 664 22.75 17.80 -28.78
C GLY A 664 22.80 16.64 -29.77
N SER A 665 23.93 15.93 -29.81
CA SER A 665 24.05 14.64 -30.51
C SER A 665 22.97 13.66 -30.04
N ILE A 666 22.61 12.70 -30.91
CA ILE A 666 21.57 11.71 -30.59
C ILE A 666 21.86 10.94 -29.29
N GLY A 667 23.14 10.60 -29.03
CA GLY A 667 23.56 10.00 -27.75
C GLY A 667 23.34 10.90 -26.53
N ARG A 668 23.53 12.22 -26.65
CA ARG A 668 23.26 13.20 -25.57
C ARG A 668 21.76 13.47 -25.39
N ARG A 669 20.92 13.12 -26.37
CA ARG A 669 19.46 13.13 -26.23
C ARG A 669 18.95 11.83 -25.63
N TYR A 670 19.45 10.68 -26.07
CA TYR A 670 19.20 9.39 -25.40
C TYR A 670 19.62 9.41 -23.93
N ALA A 671 20.79 9.95 -23.57
CA ALA A 671 21.18 10.14 -22.17
C ALA A 671 20.11 10.93 -21.37
N ARG A 672 19.54 12.00 -21.94
CA ARG A 672 18.50 12.80 -21.28
C ARG A 672 17.12 12.15 -21.21
N THR A 673 16.81 11.19 -22.08
CA THR A 673 15.56 10.42 -22.02
C THR A 673 15.70 9.22 -21.08
N ASP A 674 16.85 8.54 -21.12
CA ASP A 674 17.22 7.45 -20.23
C ASP A 674 17.22 7.92 -18.75
N GLU A 675 17.81 9.09 -18.46
CA GLU A 675 17.85 9.72 -17.12
C GLU A 675 16.47 9.97 -16.47
N ILE A 676 15.39 10.04 -17.24
CA ILE A 676 14.01 10.18 -16.73
C ILE A 676 13.17 8.92 -16.97
N GLY A 677 13.83 7.82 -17.34
CA GLY A 677 13.21 6.51 -17.52
C GLY A 677 12.16 6.44 -18.65
N VAL A 678 12.27 7.27 -19.70
CA VAL A 678 11.42 7.11 -20.89
C VAL A 678 11.62 5.71 -21.46
N ALA A 679 10.54 4.92 -21.59
CA ALA A 679 10.65 3.49 -21.90
C ALA A 679 11.21 3.20 -23.30
N PHE A 680 10.78 3.97 -24.31
CA PHE A 680 11.20 3.78 -25.70
C PHE A 680 11.60 5.12 -26.33
N GLY A 681 12.42 5.08 -27.38
CA GLY A 681 12.76 6.26 -28.16
C GLY A 681 12.75 5.99 -29.65
N ILE A 682 12.14 6.88 -30.44
CA ILE A 682 12.12 6.77 -31.90
C ILE A 682 13.13 7.76 -32.49
N THR A 683 14.05 7.27 -33.33
CA THR A 683 14.95 8.13 -34.11
C THR A 683 14.49 8.23 -35.56
N ILE A 684 14.27 9.47 -35.99
CA ILE A 684 14.00 9.84 -37.38
C ILE A 684 15.34 10.25 -38.00
N ASP A 685 15.77 9.54 -39.03
CA ASP A 685 17.08 9.71 -39.66
C ASP A 685 16.99 9.89 -41.17
N PHE A 686 18.15 9.89 -41.84
CA PHE A 686 18.20 10.08 -43.29
C PHE A 686 17.51 8.94 -44.05
N ASP A 687 17.52 7.71 -43.52
CA ASP A 687 16.75 6.61 -44.10
C ASP A 687 15.23 6.84 -43.98
N THR A 688 14.75 7.52 -42.93
CA THR A 688 13.34 7.96 -42.84
C THR A 688 12.94 8.90 -43.98
N VAL A 689 13.81 9.86 -44.33
CA VAL A 689 13.54 10.87 -45.38
C VAL A 689 13.76 10.30 -46.79
N ASN A 690 14.83 9.50 -46.97
CA ASN A 690 15.34 9.14 -48.28
C ASN A 690 14.73 7.87 -48.87
N LYS A 691 14.21 6.95 -48.04
CA LYS A 691 13.67 5.66 -48.49
C LYS A 691 12.15 5.66 -48.54
N THR A 692 11.61 4.71 -49.29
CA THR A 692 10.17 4.41 -49.34
C THR A 692 10.00 2.88 -49.21
N PRO A 693 9.18 2.37 -48.27
CA PRO A 693 8.35 3.10 -47.30
C PRO A 693 9.18 3.88 -46.27
N HIS A 694 8.57 4.94 -45.71
CA HIS A 694 9.21 5.75 -44.67
C HIS A 694 9.30 4.95 -43.37
N THR A 695 10.53 4.70 -42.91
CA THR A 695 10.82 3.92 -41.70
C THR A 695 11.67 4.71 -40.72
N ALA A 696 11.50 4.45 -39.43
CA ALA A 696 12.30 5.04 -38.35
C ALA A 696 12.75 3.94 -37.40
N THR A 697 13.78 4.21 -36.58
CA THR A 697 14.22 3.23 -35.57
C THR A 697 13.37 3.35 -34.31
N LEU A 698 13.09 2.22 -33.65
CA LEU A 698 12.56 2.18 -32.30
C LEU A 698 13.64 1.59 -31.39
N ARG A 699 13.99 2.29 -30.31
CA ARG A 699 14.94 1.88 -29.29
C ARG A 699 14.23 1.50 -28.00
N ASP A 700 14.61 0.37 -27.42
CA ASP A 700 14.37 0.07 -26.00
C ASP A 700 15.38 0.82 -25.12
N ARG A 701 14.91 1.39 -24.01
CA ARG A 701 15.75 2.03 -23.00
C ARG A 701 16.75 1.06 -22.41
N ASP A 702 16.34 -0.13 -21.96
CA ASP A 702 17.16 -0.92 -21.04
C ASP A 702 18.34 -1.60 -21.76
N SER A 703 18.04 -2.41 -22.77
CA SER A 703 19.05 -3.06 -23.64
C SER A 703 19.80 -2.09 -24.56
N MET A 704 19.26 -0.88 -24.76
CA MET A 704 19.65 0.08 -25.80
C MET A 704 19.52 -0.42 -27.25
N ARG A 705 18.99 -1.62 -27.49
CA ARG A 705 18.86 -2.23 -28.83
C ARG A 705 17.77 -1.53 -29.64
N GLN A 706 17.86 -1.66 -30.96
CA GLN A 706 16.97 -0.98 -31.90
C GLN A 706 16.43 -1.94 -32.96
N ILE A 707 15.17 -1.76 -33.32
CA ILE A 707 14.56 -2.28 -34.55
C ILE A 707 14.25 -1.12 -35.49
N ARG A 708 13.88 -1.41 -36.75
CA ARG A 708 13.37 -0.44 -37.72
C ARG A 708 11.97 -0.84 -38.19
N ALA A 709 11.03 0.10 -38.17
CA ALA A 709 9.64 -0.12 -38.58
C ALA A 709 9.09 1.10 -39.34
N GLU A 710 7.96 0.92 -40.03
CA GLU A 710 7.26 1.99 -40.75
C GLU A 710 6.66 3.02 -39.77
N VAL A 711 6.74 4.30 -40.14
CA VAL A 711 6.45 5.43 -39.23
C VAL A 711 4.98 5.43 -38.76
N ASP A 712 4.06 4.91 -39.55
CA ASP A 712 2.63 4.78 -39.24
C ASP A 712 2.32 3.68 -38.21
N LYS A 713 3.12 2.61 -38.18
CA LYS A 713 2.97 1.47 -37.24
C LYS A 713 3.53 1.78 -35.86
N LEU A 714 4.58 2.59 -35.77
CA LEU A 714 5.30 2.87 -34.52
C LEU A 714 4.40 3.38 -33.35
N PRO A 715 3.41 4.28 -33.55
CA PRO A 715 2.48 4.68 -32.49
C PRO A 715 1.65 3.53 -31.92
N VAL A 716 1.33 2.51 -32.72
CA VAL A 716 0.57 1.33 -32.29
C VAL A 716 1.47 0.39 -31.49
N ILE A 717 2.67 0.10 -32.01
CA ILE A 717 3.67 -0.74 -31.33
C ILE A 717 4.01 -0.17 -29.95
N VAL A 718 4.28 1.13 -29.85
CA VAL A 718 4.62 1.79 -28.58
C VAL A 718 3.44 1.86 -27.61
N ARG A 719 2.21 2.03 -28.10
CA ARG A 719 0.99 1.97 -27.28
C ARG A 719 0.83 0.58 -26.64
N ASP A 720 1.07 -0.48 -27.41
CA ASP A 720 0.82 -1.84 -26.95
C ASP A 720 1.96 -2.37 -26.06
N LEU A 721 3.20 -1.94 -26.30
CA LEU A 721 4.30 -2.04 -25.33
C LEU A 721 3.99 -1.29 -24.02
N ALA A 722 3.46 -0.07 -24.09
CA ALA A 722 3.12 0.74 -22.91
C ALA A 722 1.96 0.16 -22.09
N ASN A 723 1.01 -0.52 -22.74
CA ASN A 723 -0.07 -1.25 -22.09
C ASN A 723 0.39 -2.59 -21.49
N GLY A 724 1.54 -3.12 -21.92
CA GLY A 724 2.01 -4.45 -21.57
C GLY A 724 1.27 -5.58 -22.29
N THR A 725 0.66 -5.29 -23.44
CA THR A 725 0.05 -6.30 -24.34
C THR A 725 1.02 -6.82 -25.39
N LEU A 726 2.23 -6.26 -25.43
CA LEU A 726 3.35 -6.67 -26.28
C LEU A 726 4.65 -6.50 -25.47
N THR A 727 5.64 -7.35 -25.69
CA THR A 727 6.96 -7.28 -25.06
C THR A 727 8.06 -6.90 -26.06
N TRP A 728 9.21 -6.43 -25.56
CA TRP A 728 10.35 -6.11 -26.43
C TRP A 728 10.90 -7.33 -27.18
N ALA A 729 10.86 -8.52 -26.57
CA ALA A 729 11.29 -9.77 -27.20
C ALA A 729 10.41 -10.16 -28.40
N GLU A 730 9.09 -9.91 -28.32
CA GLU A 730 8.18 -10.12 -29.44
C GLU A 730 8.45 -9.10 -30.55
N VAL A 731 8.68 -7.83 -30.21
CA VAL A 731 9.06 -6.76 -31.16
C VAL A 731 10.36 -7.10 -31.91
N GLU A 732 11.39 -7.61 -31.23
CA GLU A 732 12.62 -8.08 -31.89
C GLU A 732 12.43 -9.33 -32.76
N SER A 733 11.35 -10.10 -32.56
CA SER A 733 11.03 -11.27 -33.39
C SER A 733 10.20 -10.94 -34.63
N GLU A 734 9.48 -9.81 -34.62
CA GLU A 734 8.61 -9.35 -35.72
C GLU A 734 9.29 -8.30 -36.61
N TYR A 735 10.14 -7.43 -36.05
CA TYR A 735 10.74 -6.28 -36.77
C TYR A 735 12.25 -6.42 -36.97
N PRO A 736 12.80 -5.97 -38.11
CA PRO A 736 14.23 -6.09 -38.40
C PRO A 736 15.07 -5.26 -37.42
N ILE A 737 16.11 -5.89 -36.88
CA ILE A 737 17.11 -5.26 -36.02
C ILE A 737 17.88 -4.19 -36.83
N PHE A 738 18.14 -3.05 -36.20
CA PHE A 738 18.85 -1.93 -36.84
C PHE A 738 20.37 -2.09 -36.74
N GLU A 739 21.01 -2.45 -37.86
CA GLU A 739 22.47 -2.58 -37.97
C GLU A 739 23.18 -1.26 -38.34
N GLY A 740 22.46 -0.31 -38.96
CA GLY A 740 22.97 1.02 -39.33
C GLY A 740 22.01 1.75 -40.29
N GLN A 741 22.27 3.04 -40.53
CA GLN A 741 21.64 3.79 -41.63
C GLN A 741 22.42 3.55 -42.93
N GLU A 742 21.73 3.45 -44.07
CA GLU A 742 22.40 3.29 -45.37
C GLU A 742 22.60 4.62 -46.11
N THR A 743 21.74 5.62 -45.84
CA THR A 743 21.79 6.93 -46.49
C THR A 743 22.30 8.04 -45.57
N SER A 744 22.83 9.09 -46.18
CA SER A 744 23.28 10.32 -45.53
C SER A 744 22.33 11.48 -45.88
N LYS A 745 22.70 12.70 -45.47
CA LYS A 745 22.20 13.90 -46.15
C LYS A 745 22.47 13.73 -47.65
N LYS A 746 21.45 13.97 -48.49
CA LYS A 746 21.67 14.16 -49.92
C LYS A 746 22.41 15.48 -50.09
N ASP A 747 23.52 15.45 -50.84
CA ASP A 747 24.07 16.69 -51.35
C ASP A 747 23.06 17.28 -52.34
N THR A 748 22.60 18.49 -52.04
CA THR A 748 21.80 19.28 -52.97
C THR A 748 22.70 19.67 -54.13
N ILE A 749 22.68 18.87 -55.19
CA ILE A 749 23.11 19.29 -56.52
C ILE A 749 22.25 20.51 -56.86
N GLU A 750 22.90 21.65 -57.09
CA GLU A 750 22.23 22.86 -57.54
C GLU A 750 21.86 22.70 -59.02
N GLU A 751 20.55 22.77 -59.34
CA GLU A 751 19.99 23.00 -60.68
C GLU A 751 19.47 24.45 -60.78
#